data_AF-A0A4P5PDD3-F1
#
_entry.id   AF-A0A4P5PDD3-F1
#
_cell.length_a   1.000
_cell.length_b   1.000
_cell.length_c   1.000
_cell.angle_alpha   90.00
_cell.angle_beta   90.00
_cell.angle_gamma   90.00
#
_symmetry.space_group_name_H-M   'P 1'
#
loop_
_entity.id
_entity.type
_entity.pdbx_description
1 polymer ?
#
loop_
_entity_poly.entity_id
_entity_poly.type
_entity_poly.pdbx_seq_one_letter_code
_entity_poly.pdbx_strand_id
1 'polypeptide(L)'
;MKKSVRKRATQYLSHLSLILLLVSTFVQGGSAFAAPQNDSQVTTETETSLAKTTLPLNEVSDSSADDTLLAEGDAGTSHWQLSNEQILTITGGKLPTTSGSSPWLDYQEHIRKIILIEPVQLAEESSDLFSGLTNLVEIKGIENLQISSSTKLNRFFRGCSSLETLDLSKWDTRGIVENEDLFSGCTKLNKISFGEHSFFQPLKAGSSETNSNIWRSEDSSDTYTNLDALVNANVNIRNQTYLLATPDKTVGKVILQFLDENDQPVTQNKELSGTVGESFDLMASGILPSISGYELNQDKLPDTTKGQFDKEDQSIAFYYKKVDLQKAAAPVEQPTVSYTTHVQTQGWQNSKKDGEISGTVGQSKRLEAIRIKLENTSVSGSIQYRTHIQGIGWENTFKQNNAVSGTSGQSKRLEGIQIKLTGDIAKDYDVYYRVHAQKFGWLGWAKNGEDAGTEGMSYRLEGIQVQLVKKGETMPGPNGPAYHNKPTLSYRTHVQGIGWQGYKTSGQTSGTSGQSKRLEAIQVQLQKQTIGGSIQYRTHIQSIGWESAYAQNNGVSGTSGQSKRLEAIQIRLTGELANHFDIYYRVHAQNFGWLGWAKNGENAGTEKISYRLEAIQIQLVKKGDAAPGSTNKAYARRPDISYRTHIQGIGWDKYQASGQSSGTVGQSKRLEAIQVQLQNQNISGAIQYRTHIQDIGWENGFVQNNGVSGTSGQSKRLEAIQIQLTGELATHFDVYYRVHAQNFGWLGWAKNGASAGTEGYSYRLESIQIQIVPKSYSAPGSTSNPFIKKRTEIVLENVPYVSQYTPVFSPWGCAGAAMTMLLRSRNISVDLRYVQDNLPMYPKHPGGQKGDVYTGFGFGWVIKPQTLTEYMQRWYPKVRNISGSSTESIINEVLSGKPVLYYGFSSYQVPGDYVRNHCKVIAGYSNGHFLVYDPLYKSPDNPAGSGGKNMNYDLGARHWLPISKFNAEYNKQAIVIDF
;
A
#
# COMPACT_ATOMS: atom_id res chain seq x y z
N MET A 1 -41.83 -7.46 26.77
CA MET A 1 -42.46 -6.45 27.66
C MET A 1 -42.27 -6.86 29.11
N LYS A 2 -42.02 -5.92 30.05
CA LYS A 2 -42.30 -5.98 31.52
C LYS A 2 -41.66 -7.14 32.33
N LYS A 3 -40.96 -6.99 33.46
CA LYS A 3 -40.67 -5.92 34.46
C LYS A 3 -39.30 -6.27 35.10
N SER A 4 -38.33 -5.38 35.35
CA SER A 4 -38.20 -4.38 36.46
C SER A 4 -38.22 -5.03 37.86
N VAL A 5 -37.36 -4.73 38.87
CA VAL A 5 -36.69 -3.44 39.19
C VAL A 5 -35.70 -3.57 40.40
N ARG A 6 -34.61 -2.74 40.46
CA ARG A 6 -33.80 -2.28 41.67
C ARG A 6 -33.07 -3.32 42.58
N LYS A 7 -32.06 -2.99 43.43
CA LYS A 7 -30.93 -2.00 43.46
C LYS A 7 -30.03 -2.23 44.72
N ARG A 8 -28.69 -2.28 44.58
CA ARG A 8 -27.59 -1.93 45.54
C ARG A 8 -27.25 -2.77 46.83
N ALA A 9 -25.92 -2.87 47.05
CA ALA A 9 -25.12 -2.97 48.31
C ALA A 9 -25.17 -4.30 49.12
N THR A 10 -24.15 -4.73 49.90
CA THR A 10 -23.01 -4.02 50.57
C THR A 10 -21.85 -5.00 50.97
N GLN A 11 -20.58 -4.51 51.05
CA GLN A 11 -19.37 -4.84 51.89
C GLN A 11 -19.08 -6.30 52.42
N TYR A 12 -17.86 -6.73 52.78
CA TYR A 12 -16.83 -6.23 53.74
C TYR A 12 -15.39 -6.63 53.26
N LEU A 13 -14.34 -5.78 53.31
CA LEU A 13 -13.42 -5.44 54.44
C LEU A 13 -12.63 -6.67 54.99
N SER A 14 -11.35 -6.61 55.40
CA SER A 14 -10.24 -5.63 55.32
C SER A 14 -9.01 -6.18 56.07
N HIS A 15 -7.80 -5.60 55.92
CA HIS A 15 -6.94 -5.26 57.07
C HIS A 15 -5.97 -4.12 56.74
N LEU A 16 -5.71 -3.25 57.74
CA LEU A 16 -4.89 -2.03 57.66
C LEU A 16 -3.50 -2.26 58.26
N SER A 17 -2.52 -1.40 57.90
CA SER A 17 -1.74 -0.53 58.81
C SER A 17 -0.49 0.09 58.14
N LEU A 18 0.05 1.28 58.46
CA LEU A 18 -0.48 2.50 59.11
C LEU A 18 0.58 3.65 59.08
N ILE A 19 0.22 4.90 58.70
CA ILE A 19 0.83 6.22 59.12
C ILE A 19 2.31 6.52 58.69
N LEU A 20 2.86 7.75 58.48
CA LEU A 20 2.71 9.18 58.92
C LEU A 20 3.06 10.12 57.69
N LEU A 21 2.39 11.21 57.29
CA LEU A 21 2.35 12.62 57.82
C LEU A 21 3.75 13.24 58.15
N LEU A 22 4.10 14.54 57.92
CA LEU A 22 3.57 15.70 57.17
C LEU A 22 4.60 16.89 57.17
N VAL A 23 4.38 17.98 56.39
CA VAL A 23 4.76 19.41 56.65
C VAL A 23 6.22 19.95 56.46
N SER A 24 6.40 20.69 55.35
CA SER A 24 6.88 22.11 55.15
C SER A 24 8.34 22.66 55.26
N THR A 25 8.51 23.77 54.50
CA THR A 25 9.34 25.01 54.69
C THR A 25 10.84 25.10 54.33
N PHE A 26 11.11 25.59 53.09
CA PHE A 26 11.65 26.94 52.71
C PHE A 26 13.00 27.53 53.23
N VAL A 27 13.75 28.14 52.27
CA VAL A 27 14.66 29.34 52.31
C VAL A 27 16.20 29.18 52.14
N GLN A 28 16.73 29.88 51.11
CA GLN A 28 18.11 30.39 50.82
C GLN A 28 19.31 29.42 50.75
N GLY A 29 20.35 29.67 49.92
CA GLY A 29 20.59 30.73 48.93
C GLY A 29 22.05 30.70 48.41
N GLY A 30 22.37 31.37 47.29
CA GLY A 30 23.75 31.51 46.78
C GLY A 30 23.85 31.74 45.27
N SER A 31 24.55 32.80 44.84
CA SER A 31 24.50 33.35 43.47
C SER A 31 25.79 33.17 42.64
N ALA A 32 25.72 33.59 41.37
CA ALA A 32 26.79 33.92 40.41
C ALA A 32 27.26 32.77 39.47
N PHE A 33 27.76 33.01 38.25
CA PHE A 33 28.23 34.26 37.59
C PHE A 33 27.85 34.35 36.08
N ALA A 34 27.69 35.60 35.61
CA ALA A 34 27.92 36.17 34.27
C ALA A 34 27.59 35.45 32.93
N ALA A 35 26.98 36.22 32.03
CA ALA A 35 27.07 36.09 30.57
C ALA A 35 27.99 37.20 29.99
N PRO A 36 28.28 37.16 28.67
CA PRO A 36 28.09 38.34 27.81
C PRO A 36 27.25 37.94 26.56
N GLN A 37 26.38 38.78 25.94
CA GLN A 37 26.60 40.06 25.25
C GLN A 37 27.71 40.00 24.17
N ASN A 38 27.63 40.61 22.99
CA ASN A 38 26.59 41.35 22.25
C ASN A 38 26.92 41.18 20.72
N ASP A 39 26.28 41.76 19.70
CA ASP A 39 25.26 42.82 19.60
C ASP A 39 24.37 42.63 18.33
N SER A 40 23.59 43.65 17.97
CA SER A 40 22.87 43.81 16.68
C SER A 40 23.33 45.07 15.93
N GLN A 41 22.95 45.26 14.65
CA GLN A 41 22.40 46.52 14.05
C GLN A 41 22.30 46.41 12.50
N VAL A 42 21.11 46.58 11.88
CA VAL A 42 20.51 47.81 11.24
C VAL A 42 21.00 47.97 9.77
N THR A 43 20.20 48.17 8.70
CA THR A 43 19.10 49.14 8.32
C THR A 43 18.06 48.49 7.37
N THR A 44 16.73 48.57 7.58
CA THR A 44 15.72 49.55 7.06
C THR A 44 15.52 49.72 5.52
N GLU A 45 14.27 49.44 5.09
CA GLU A 45 13.43 50.11 4.06
C GLU A 45 13.78 49.93 2.56
N THR A 46 12.86 49.85 1.58
CA THR A 46 11.50 50.43 1.36
C THR A 46 10.66 49.55 0.38
N GLU A 47 9.34 49.76 0.28
CA GLU A 47 8.54 49.30 -0.87
C GLU A 47 8.65 50.27 -2.06
N THR A 48 8.59 49.77 -3.31
CA THR A 48 8.03 50.55 -4.44
C THR A 48 7.63 49.70 -5.68
N SER A 49 6.33 49.73 -5.98
CA SER A 49 5.68 49.78 -7.31
C SER A 49 6.22 49.05 -8.56
N LEU A 50 5.31 48.27 -9.16
CA LEU A 50 4.95 48.26 -10.59
C LEU A 50 6.02 47.89 -11.66
N ALA A 51 5.81 46.75 -12.33
CA ALA A 51 5.38 46.75 -13.75
C ALA A 51 4.87 45.37 -14.19
N LYS A 52 3.70 45.34 -14.86
CA LYS A 52 3.36 44.26 -15.79
C LYS A 52 4.13 44.50 -17.09
N THR A 53 4.86 43.50 -17.56
CA THR A 53 5.16 43.36 -18.99
C THR A 53 4.76 41.96 -19.42
N THR A 54 3.69 41.86 -20.19
CA THR A 54 3.21 40.62 -20.82
C THR A 54 3.75 40.48 -22.24
N LEU A 55 3.79 39.23 -22.70
CA LEU A 55 3.94 38.75 -24.09
C LEU A 55 5.37 38.44 -24.56
N PRO A 56 5.54 37.48 -25.49
CA PRO A 56 4.53 36.58 -26.08
C PRO A 56 4.75 35.09 -25.75
N LEU A 57 3.73 34.27 -26.03
CA LEU A 57 3.97 32.84 -26.31
C LEU A 57 4.81 32.77 -27.59
N ASN A 58 5.89 31.99 -27.57
CA ASN A 58 6.36 31.32 -28.77
C ASN A 58 6.11 29.82 -28.58
N GLU A 59 5.29 29.25 -29.47
CA GLU A 59 5.28 27.81 -29.68
C GLU A 59 6.65 27.41 -30.24
N VAL A 60 7.33 26.50 -29.55
CA VAL A 60 8.34 25.65 -30.17
C VAL A 60 7.95 24.22 -29.87
N SER A 61 7.85 23.45 -30.94
CA SER A 61 7.53 22.03 -30.96
C SER A 61 8.50 21.19 -30.13
N ASP A 62 7.93 20.20 -29.45
CA ASP A 62 8.37 18.80 -29.42
C ASP A 62 9.85 18.49 -29.73
N SER A 63 10.57 17.96 -28.72
CA SER A 63 11.21 16.63 -28.79
C SER A 63 12.19 16.37 -27.64
N SER A 64 11.92 15.35 -26.82
CA SER A 64 12.88 14.27 -26.44
C SER A 64 12.28 13.34 -25.37
N ALA A 65 11.64 12.26 -25.83
CA ALA A 65 11.73 10.88 -25.34
C ALA A 65 12.35 10.68 -23.93
N ASP A 66 11.72 10.06 -22.93
CA ASP A 66 10.92 8.81 -22.90
C ASP A 66 11.60 7.62 -23.63
N ASP A 67 12.32 6.81 -22.86
CA ASP A 67 13.23 5.76 -23.36
C ASP A 67 13.00 4.43 -22.61
N THR A 68 11.76 3.93 -22.64
CA THR A 68 11.42 2.60 -22.07
C THR A 68 10.45 1.75 -22.91
N LEU A 69 9.72 2.36 -23.86
CA LEU A 69 8.70 1.71 -24.68
C LEU A 69 9.17 1.59 -26.14
N LEU A 70 9.16 0.37 -26.68
CA LEU A 70 9.56 0.07 -28.06
C LEU A 70 8.36 0.16 -29.03
N ALA A 71 7.18 -0.30 -28.58
CA ALA A 71 5.92 -0.16 -29.28
C ALA A 71 4.73 -0.36 -28.32
N GLU A 72 3.54 0.13 -28.69
CA GLU A 72 2.28 -0.21 -28.03
C GLU A 72 1.12 -0.18 -29.02
N GLY A 73 -0.02 -0.74 -28.63
CA GLY A 73 -1.25 -0.67 -29.39
C GLY A 73 -2.39 -1.46 -28.73
N ASP A 74 -3.51 -1.54 -29.43
CA ASP A 74 -4.66 -2.33 -29.00
C ASP A 74 -4.85 -3.52 -29.96
N ALA A 75 -5.01 -4.71 -29.38
CA ALA A 75 -5.36 -5.93 -30.06
C ALA A 75 -6.80 -6.30 -29.67
N GLY A 76 -7.77 -5.95 -30.51
CA GLY A 76 -9.19 -6.09 -30.17
C GLY A 76 -9.59 -5.08 -29.10
N THR A 77 -9.87 -5.55 -27.89
CA THR A 77 -10.04 -4.69 -26.69
C THR A 77 -8.96 -4.91 -25.63
N SER A 78 -7.95 -5.75 -25.90
CA SER A 78 -6.77 -5.90 -25.05
C SER A 78 -5.69 -4.91 -25.47
N HIS A 79 -5.29 -4.03 -24.56
CA HIS A 79 -4.13 -3.17 -24.75
C HIS A 79 -2.82 -3.97 -24.57
N TRP A 80 -1.81 -3.67 -25.38
CA TRP A 80 -0.49 -4.31 -25.31
C TRP A 80 0.64 -3.31 -25.45
N GLN A 81 1.76 -3.60 -24.77
CA GLN A 81 2.97 -2.78 -24.75
C GLN A 81 4.20 -3.66 -24.89
N LEU A 82 5.14 -3.29 -25.74
CA LEU A 82 6.45 -3.92 -25.90
C LEU A 82 7.53 -2.96 -25.42
N SER A 83 8.33 -3.36 -24.42
CA SER A 83 9.40 -2.52 -23.89
C SER A 83 10.73 -2.71 -24.62
N ASN A 84 11.65 -1.74 -24.45
CA ASN A 84 13.05 -1.88 -24.89
C ASN A 84 13.78 -3.07 -24.23
N GLU A 85 13.24 -3.64 -23.14
CA GLU A 85 13.72 -4.87 -22.49
C GLU A 85 13.22 -6.17 -23.16
N GLN A 86 12.60 -6.09 -24.35
CA GLN A 86 12.10 -7.24 -25.12
C GLN A 86 10.95 -7.99 -24.43
N ILE A 87 10.12 -7.26 -23.66
CA ILE A 87 8.97 -7.79 -22.90
C ILE A 87 7.67 -7.31 -23.54
N LEU A 88 6.90 -8.23 -24.11
CA LEU A 88 5.51 -8.01 -24.53
C LEU A 88 4.57 -8.17 -23.32
N THR A 89 3.92 -7.09 -22.92
CA THR A 89 2.91 -7.06 -21.87
C THR A 89 1.53 -6.98 -22.51
N ILE A 90 0.64 -7.91 -22.16
CA ILE A 90 -0.75 -7.94 -22.63
C ILE A 90 -1.66 -7.73 -21.41
N THR A 91 -2.56 -6.74 -21.49
CA THR A 91 -3.54 -6.46 -20.43
C THR A 91 -4.89 -7.13 -20.71
N GLY A 92 -5.75 -7.15 -19.70
CA GLY A 92 -7.09 -7.73 -19.80
C GLY A 92 -7.91 -7.11 -20.93
N GLY A 93 -8.86 -7.88 -21.46
CA GLY A 93 -9.63 -7.54 -22.66
C GLY A 93 -9.91 -8.78 -23.50
N LYS A 94 -10.31 -8.57 -24.77
CA LYS A 94 -10.51 -9.63 -25.75
C LYS A 94 -9.60 -9.41 -26.96
N LEU A 95 -8.78 -10.41 -27.27
CA LEU A 95 -7.93 -10.44 -28.46
C LEU A 95 -8.76 -10.63 -29.74
N PRO A 96 -8.27 -10.14 -30.90
CA PRO A 96 -8.95 -10.29 -32.17
C PRO A 96 -8.78 -11.71 -32.71
N THR A 97 -9.59 -12.07 -33.70
CA THR A 97 -9.36 -13.26 -34.52
C THR A 97 -8.04 -13.10 -35.29
N THR A 98 -7.12 -14.05 -35.13
CA THR A 98 -5.79 -13.98 -35.73
C THR A 98 -5.70 -14.67 -37.09
N SER A 99 -6.23 -15.89 -37.23
CA SER A 99 -6.30 -16.62 -38.52
C SER A 99 -4.99 -16.66 -39.33
N GLY A 100 -3.83 -16.74 -38.67
CA GLY A 100 -2.51 -16.66 -39.32
C GLY A 100 -1.82 -15.28 -39.29
N SER A 101 -2.43 -14.27 -38.67
CA SER A 101 -1.85 -12.94 -38.44
C SER A 101 -1.87 -12.61 -36.95
N SER A 102 -0.69 -12.54 -36.34
CA SER A 102 -0.55 -12.18 -34.92
C SER A 102 -0.49 -10.65 -34.74
N PRO A 103 -1.09 -10.06 -33.68
CA PRO A 103 -1.08 -8.61 -33.46
C PRO A 103 0.31 -8.00 -33.25
N TRP A 104 1.32 -8.83 -32.96
CA TRP A 104 2.71 -8.43 -32.73
C TRP A 104 3.69 -9.07 -33.73
N LEU A 105 3.20 -9.47 -34.91
CA LEU A 105 4.01 -10.09 -35.98
C LEU A 105 5.25 -9.27 -36.36
N ASP A 106 5.10 -7.94 -36.49
CA ASP A 106 6.19 -7.01 -36.82
C ASP A 106 7.31 -7.00 -35.77
N TYR A 107 7.03 -7.48 -34.55
CA TYR A 107 7.94 -7.47 -33.41
C TYR A 107 8.42 -8.87 -33.02
N GLN A 108 8.13 -9.91 -33.80
CA GLN A 108 8.37 -11.32 -33.41
C GLN A 108 9.82 -11.62 -32.98
N GLU A 109 10.81 -11.04 -33.66
CA GLU A 109 12.24 -11.17 -33.33
C GLU A 109 12.66 -10.37 -32.07
N HIS A 110 11.87 -9.38 -31.66
CA HIS A 110 12.13 -8.52 -30.50
C HIS A 110 11.45 -8.99 -29.20
N ILE A 111 10.67 -10.08 -29.23
CA ILE A 111 9.93 -10.57 -28.06
C ILE A 111 10.70 -11.73 -27.41
N ARG A 112 11.35 -11.46 -26.29
CA ARG A 112 11.97 -12.47 -25.42
C ARG A 112 11.03 -13.01 -24.36
N LYS A 113 10.03 -12.23 -23.97
CA LYS A 113 9.19 -12.54 -22.83
C LYS A 113 7.79 -12.00 -23.01
N ILE A 114 6.81 -12.79 -22.58
CA ILE A 114 5.41 -12.37 -22.51
C ILE A 114 4.96 -12.26 -21.05
N ILE A 115 4.18 -11.24 -20.72
CA ILE A 115 3.55 -11.05 -19.41
C ILE A 115 2.06 -10.76 -19.63
N LEU A 116 1.19 -11.62 -19.11
CA LEU A 116 -0.26 -11.40 -19.08
C LEU A 116 -0.67 -11.01 -17.65
N ILE A 117 -1.12 -9.77 -17.46
CA ILE A 117 -1.35 -9.19 -16.12
C ILE A 117 -2.74 -9.55 -15.56
N GLU A 118 -3.74 -9.59 -16.43
CA GLU A 118 -5.16 -9.81 -16.10
C GLU A 118 -5.74 -10.83 -17.09
N PRO A 119 -6.92 -11.44 -16.82
CA PRO A 119 -7.51 -12.41 -17.73
C PRO A 119 -7.76 -11.84 -19.13
N VAL A 120 -7.25 -12.53 -20.16
CA VAL A 120 -7.36 -12.17 -21.56
C VAL A 120 -8.25 -13.17 -22.28
N GLN A 121 -9.35 -12.69 -22.86
CA GLN A 121 -10.27 -13.51 -23.63
C GLN A 121 -9.73 -13.74 -25.05
N LEU A 122 -9.64 -15.00 -25.46
CA LEU A 122 -9.31 -15.36 -26.84
C LEU A 122 -10.52 -15.20 -27.77
N ALA A 123 -10.24 -15.03 -29.06
CA ALA A 123 -11.25 -15.17 -30.11
C ALA A 123 -11.52 -16.66 -30.39
N GLU A 124 -12.66 -16.97 -31.01
CA GLU A 124 -13.02 -18.35 -31.39
C GLU A 124 -11.92 -19.00 -32.26
N GLU A 125 -11.37 -18.21 -33.19
CA GLU A 125 -10.20 -18.55 -33.99
C GLU A 125 -9.01 -17.72 -33.48
N SER A 126 -8.07 -18.40 -32.81
CA SER A 126 -6.84 -17.81 -32.24
C SER A 126 -5.56 -18.50 -32.73
N SER A 127 -5.60 -19.15 -33.90
CA SER A 127 -4.44 -19.79 -34.52
C SER A 127 -3.29 -18.79 -34.78
N ASP A 128 -2.06 -19.28 -34.67
CA ASP A 128 -0.81 -18.53 -34.84
C ASP A 128 -0.52 -17.37 -33.86
N LEU A 129 -1.28 -17.24 -32.75
CA LEU A 129 -1.15 -16.09 -31.85
C LEU A 129 0.29 -15.81 -31.36
N PHE A 130 1.03 -16.83 -30.92
CA PHE A 130 2.45 -16.73 -30.53
C PHE A 130 3.38 -17.46 -31.52
N SER A 131 2.93 -17.67 -32.76
CA SER A 131 3.71 -18.27 -33.85
C SER A 131 4.88 -17.34 -34.23
N GLY A 132 6.04 -17.90 -34.53
CA GLY A 132 7.22 -17.17 -35.00
C GLY A 132 8.03 -16.43 -33.93
N LEU A 133 7.69 -16.53 -32.64
CA LEU A 133 8.43 -15.86 -31.55
C LEU A 133 9.74 -16.60 -31.21
N THR A 134 10.70 -16.59 -32.14
CA THR A 134 11.96 -17.33 -32.11
C THR A 134 12.82 -17.07 -30.86
N ASN A 135 12.79 -15.83 -30.35
CA ASN A 135 13.55 -15.38 -29.19
C ASN A 135 12.81 -15.52 -27.84
N LEU A 136 11.54 -15.97 -27.84
CA LEU A 136 10.74 -16.14 -26.63
C LEU A 136 11.33 -17.22 -25.71
N VAL A 137 11.66 -16.86 -24.48
CA VAL A 137 12.19 -17.77 -23.45
C VAL A 137 11.23 -18.00 -22.28
N GLU A 138 10.30 -17.07 -22.01
CA GLU A 138 9.43 -17.11 -20.82
C GLU A 138 8.05 -16.49 -21.09
N ILE A 139 6.97 -17.15 -20.67
CA ILE A 139 5.61 -16.61 -20.63
C ILE A 139 5.16 -16.58 -19.16
N LYS A 140 4.80 -15.40 -18.64
CA LYS A 140 4.25 -15.23 -17.29
C LYS A 140 2.75 -14.92 -17.35
N GLY A 141 1.98 -15.57 -16.48
CA GLY A 141 0.53 -15.42 -16.46
C GLY A 141 -0.16 -16.16 -17.60
N ILE A 142 0.44 -17.25 -18.11
CA ILE A 142 -0.15 -18.06 -19.19
C ILE A 142 -1.53 -18.64 -18.81
N GLU A 143 -1.78 -18.81 -17.51
CA GLU A 143 -3.06 -19.16 -16.91
C GLU A 143 -4.14 -18.06 -17.03
N ASN A 144 -3.75 -16.82 -17.34
CA ASN A 144 -4.69 -15.72 -17.60
C ASN A 144 -5.28 -15.77 -19.02
N LEU A 145 -4.75 -16.58 -19.93
CA LEU A 145 -5.37 -16.81 -21.24
C LEU A 145 -6.64 -17.66 -21.06
N GLN A 146 -7.81 -17.10 -21.40
CA GLN A 146 -9.09 -17.81 -21.29
C GLN A 146 -9.29 -18.76 -22.48
N ILE A 147 -8.55 -19.87 -22.48
CA ILE A 147 -8.52 -20.84 -23.60
C ILE A 147 -9.90 -21.40 -23.96
N SER A 148 -10.78 -21.57 -22.97
CA SER A 148 -12.16 -22.04 -23.16
C SER A 148 -13.05 -21.09 -23.98
N SER A 149 -12.57 -19.89 -24.35
CA SER A 149 -13.23 -19.00 -25.31
C SER A 149 -12.82 -19.23 -26.78
N SER A 150 -11.78 -20.02 -27.03
CA SER A 150 -11.34 -20.40 -28.37
C SER A 150 -11.84 -21.82 -28.72
N THR A 151 -12.00 -22.09 -30.01
CA THR A 151 -12.19 -23.44 -30.56
C THR A 151 -11.00 -23.86 -31.44
N LYS A 152 -10.17 -22.93 -31.90
CA LYS A 152 -9.03 -23.20 -32.81
C LYS A 152 -7.72 -22.58 -32.33
N LEU A 153 -6.69 -23.40 -32.22
CA LEU A 153 -5.35 -23.07 -31.74
C LEU A 153 -4.26 -23.66 -32.67
N ASN A 154 -4.50 -23.68 -33.99
CA ASN A 154 -3.50 -24.20 -34.92
C ASN A 154 -2.22 -23.35 -34.82
N ARG A 155 -1.05 -23.99 -34.82
CA ARG A 155 0.28 -23.34 -34.82
C ARG A 155 0.52 -22.35 -33.67
N PHE A 156 -0.21 -22.45 -32.57
CA PHE A 156 -0.27 -21.40 -31.53
C PHE A 156 1.10 -20.98 -30.95
N PHE A 157 2.03 -21.94 -30.77
CA PHE A 157 3.42 -21.69 -30.36
C PHE A 157 4.45 -22.06 -31.43
N ARG A 158 4.02 -22.27 -32.68
CA ARG A 158 4.90 -22.79 -33.75
C ARG A 158 6.13 -21.90 -33.94
N GLY A 159 7.32 -22.49 -33.89
CA GLY A 159 8.58 -21.78 -34.06
C GLY A 159 9.07 -20.99 -32.83
N CYS A 160 8.48 -21.16 -31.64
CA CYS A 160 9.03 -20.67 -30.35
C CYS A 160 10.31 -21.43 -29.96
N SER A 161 11.34 -21.35 -30.81
CA SER A 161 12.53 -22.21 -30.77
C SER A 161 13.41 -22.01 -29.52
N SER A 162 13.28 -20.86 -28.85
CA SER A 162 13.99 -20.56 -27.59
C SER A 162 13.21 -20.90 -26.31
N LEU A 163 11.96 -21.34 -26.40
CA LEU A 163 11.11 -21.58 -25.23
C LEU A 163 11.50 -22.91 -24.57
N GLU A 164 11.93 -22.87 -23.31
CA GLU A 164 12.46 -24.05 -22.59
C GLU A 164 11.38 -24.82 -21.81
N THR A 165 10.38 -24.12 -21.26
CA THR A 165 9.36 -24.71 -20.38
C THR A 165 7.97 -24.13 -20.66
N LEU A 166 6.92 -24.95 -20.58
CA LEU A 166 5.54 -24.51 -20.77
C LEU A 166 4.56 -25.20 -19.79
N ASP A 167 3.86 -24.41 -18.98
CA ASP A 167 2.85 -24.92 -18.03
C ASP A 167 1.43 -24.64 -18.56
N LEU A 168 0.74 -25.70 -18.99
CA LEU A 168 -0.65 -25.68 -19.47
C LEU A 168 -1.60 -26.30 -18.43
N SER A 169 -1.17 -26.51 -17.18
CA SER A 169 -1.95 -27.18 -16.13
C SER A 169 -3.24 -26.46 -15.72
N LYS A 170 -3.39 -25.19 -16.11
CA LYS A 170 -4.60 -24.37 -15.89
C LYS A 170 -5.48 -24.20 -17.13
N TRP A 171 -5.07 -24.74 -18.27
CA TRP A 171 -5.84 -24.63 -19.51
C TRP A 171 -6.94 -25.69 -19.56
N ASP A 172 -8.17 -25.24 -19.77
CA ASP A 172 -9.29 -26.09 -20.17
C ASP A 172 -9.39 -26.09 -21.69
N THR A 173 -8.84 -27.14 -22.30
CA THR A 173 -8.77 -27.28 -23.77
C THR A 173 -9.86 -28.20 -24.32
N ARG A 174 -10.83 -28.63 -23.48
CA ARG A 174 -11.92 -29.53 -23.90
C ARG A 174 -12.83 -28.95 -24.99
N GLY A 175 -12.83 -27.62 -25.17
CA GLY A 175 -13.55 -26.92 -26.23
C GLY A 175 -12.79 -26.80 -27.57
N ILE A 176 -11.54 -27.26 -27.64
CA ILE A 176 -10.70 -27.12 -28.84
C ILE A 176 -11.07 -28.20 -29.87
N VAL A 177 -11.31 -27.76 -31.12
CA VAL A 177 -11.67 -28.58 -32.28
C VAL A 177 -10.57 -28.61 -33.36
N GLU A 178 -9.60 -27.69 -33.31
CA GLU A 178 -8.42 -27.68 -34.19
C GLU A 178 -7.17 -27.21 -33.42
N ASN A 179 -6.09 -27.98 -33.49
CA ASN A 179 -4.81 -27.74 -32.79
C ASN A 179 -3.60 -28.31 -33.57
N GLU A 180 -3.61 -28.17 -34.89
CA GLU A 180 -2.54 -28.67 -35.76
C GLU A 180 -1.23 -27.92 -35.52
N ASP A 181 -0.08 -28.61 -35.58
CA ASP A 181 1.26 -28.04 -35.42
C ASP A 181 1.49 -27.21 -34.13
N LEU A 182 0.75 -27.48 -33.05
CA LEU A 182 0.65 -26.63 -31.84
C LEU A 182 2.01 -26.21 -31.25
N PHE A 183 2.99 -27.13 -31.23
CA PHE A 183 4.35 -26.93 -30.71
C PHE A 183 5.45 -27.12 -31.78
N SER A 184 5.07 -27.20 -33.07
CA SER A 184 6.02 -27.50 -34.15
C SER A 184 7.17 -26.48 -34.18
N GLY A 185 8.42 -26.93 -34.15
CA GLY A 185 9.59 -26.05 -34.10
C GLY A 185 9.95 -25.44 -32.73
N CYS A 186 9.33 -25.85 -31.62
CA CYS A 186 9.75 -25.48 -30.26
C CYS A 186 11.02 -26.25 -29.83
N THR A 187 12.14 -26.02 -30.49
CA THR A 187 13.34 -26.90 -30.42
C THR A 187 14.01 -27.01 -29.06
N LYS A 188 13.93 -25.99 -28.19
CA LYS A 188 14.50 -26.03 -26.82
C LYS A 188 13.52 -26.48 -25.74
N LEU A 189 12.25 -26.72 -26.08
CA LEU A 189 11.26 -27.13 -25.10
C LEU A 189 11.69 -28.46 -24.49
N ASN A 190 11.90 -28.46 -23.17
CA ASN A 190 12.41 -29.62 -22.43
C ASN A 190 11.51 -30.00 -21.24
N LYS A 191 10.52 -29.17 -20.90
CA LYS A 191 9.51 -29.45 -19.87
C LYS A 191 8.13 -28.93 -20.29
N ILE A 192 7.10 -29.77 -20.24
CA ILE A 192 5.70 -29.38 -20.47
C ILE A 192 4.76 -30.01 -19.43
N SER A 193 3.85 -29.23 -18.87
CA SER A 193 2.87 -29.67 -17.86
C SER A 193 1.44 -29.54 -18.36
N PHE A 194 0.61 -30.54 -18.05
CA PHE A 194 -0.82 -30.60 -18.43
C PHE A 194 -1.73 -30.77 -17.22
N GLY A 195 -2.99 -30.37 -17.36
CA GLY A 195 -3.99 -30.38 -16.28
C GLY A 195 -5.07 -31.43 -16.48
N GLU A 196 -6.01 -31.50 -15.53
CA GLU A 196 -7.16 -32.41 -15.58
C GLU A 196 -8.05 -32.18 -16.81
N HIS A 197 -8.07 -30.95 -17.31
CA HIS A 197 -8.92 -30.51 -18.42
C HIS A 197 -8.13 -30.35 -19.74
N SER A 198 -6.91 -30.88 -19.80
CA SER A 198 -6.16 -30.98 -21.05
C SER A 198 -6.71 -32.12 -21.92
N PHE A 199 -7.18 -31.74 -23.11
CA PHE A 199 -7.68 -32.60 -24.18
C PHE A 199 -7.49 -31.88 -25.52
N PHE A 200 -6.99 -32.56 -26.53
CA PHE A 200 -6.66 -32.02 -27.85
C PHE A 200 -7.17 -32.96 -28.94
N GLN A 201 -7.58 -32.43 -30.09
CA GLN A 201 -8.01 -33.28 -31.20
C GLN A 201 -6.82 -34.04 -31.80
N PRO A 202 -7.02 -35.29 -32.23
CA PRO A 202 -6.03 -36.04 -32.98
C PRO A 202 -5.56 -35.29 -34.23
N LEU A 203 -4.26 -35.24 -34.44
CA LEU A 203 -3.66 -34.56 -35.59
C LEU A 203 -3.97 -35.31 -36.90
N LYS A 204 -4.20 -34.55 -37.97
CA LYS A 204 -4.46 -35.12 -39.31
C LYS A 204 -3.18 -35.77 -39.86
N ALA A 205 -3.35 -36.91 -40.54
CA ALA A 205 -2.23 -37.64 -41.15
C ALA A 205 -1.49 -36.76 -42.18
N GLY A 206 -0.24 -36.40 -41.86
CA GLY A 206 0.60 -35.51 -42.68
C GLY A 206 1.19 -34.30 -41.96
N SER A 207 0.95 -34.10 -40.65
CA SER A 207 1.68 -33.08 -39.88
C SER A 207 3.19 -33.34 -39.94
N SER A 208 3.97 -32.32 -40.27
CA SER A 208 5.42 -32.44 -40.41
C SER A 208 6.12 -31.99 -39.13
N GLU A 209 6.15 -32.85 -38.12
CA GLU A 209 6.96 -32.60 -36.94
C GLU A 209 8.45 -32.88 -37.23
N THR A 210 9.30 -31.90 -36.94
CA THR A 210 10.75 -31.97 -37.20
C THR A 210 11.58 -32.35 -35.97
N ASN A 211 10.94 -32.66 -34.84
CA ASN A 211 11.61 -32.85 -33.55
C ASN A 211 11.36 -34.28 -33.01
N SER A 212 12.21 -35.22 -33.42
CA SER A 212 12.13 -36.67 -33.10
C SER A 212 12.57 -37.00 -31.66
N ASN A 213 12.07 -36.22 -30.71
CA ASN A 213 12.52 -36.16 -29.33
C ASN A 213 11.61 -36.98 -28.42
N ILE A 214 12.17 -37.95 -27.69
CA ILE A 214 11.39 -38.78 -26.76
C ILE A 214 11.05 -37.96 -25.51
N TRP A 215 9.77 -37.97 -25.13
CA TRP A 215 9.26 -37.33 -23.90
C TRP A 215 8.86 -38.40 -22.90
N ARG A 216 9.22 -38.22 -21.62
CA ARG A 216 8.86 -39.13 -20.52
C ARG A 216 8.10 -38.41 -19.43
N SER A 217 7.11 -39.06 -18.84
CA SER A 217 6.44 -38.54 -17.65
C SER A 217 7.40 -38.43 -16.45
N GLU A 218 7.18 -37.43 -15.59
CA GLU A 218 7.78 -37.37 -14.25
C GLU A 218 7.14 -38.41 -13.30
N ASP A 219 5.87 -38.77 -13.52
CA ASP A 219 5.03 -39.55 -12.61
C ASP A 219 4.73 -40.98 -13.09
N SER A 220 4.98 -41.31 -14.36
CA SER A 220 4.77 -42.64 -14.95
C SER A 220 5.95 -43.11 -15.81
N SER A 221 5.92 -44.38 -16.22
CA SER A 221 6.86 -44.95 -17.20
C SER A 221 6.50 -44.62 -18.66
N ASP A 222 5.45 -43.81 -18.89
CA ASP A 222 4.97 -43.52 -20.25
C ASP A 222 5.99 -42.68 -21.01
N THR A 223 6.24 -43.09 -22.26
CA THR A 223 7.11 -42.39 -23.20
C THR A 223 6.38 -42.11 -24.51
N TYR A 224 6.69 -40.97 -25.11
CA TYR A 224 6.11 -40.51 -26.37
C TYR A 224 7.23 -40.11 -27.32
N THR A 225 7.14 -40.49 -28.59
CA THR A 225 8.23 -40.34 -29.57
C THR A 225 8.53 -38.91 -29.98
N ASN A 226 7.62 -37.98 -29.70
CA ASN A 226 7.61 -36.56 -30.05
C ASN A 226 6.43 -35.85 -29.35
N LEU A 227 6.27 -34.53 -29.55
CA LEU A 227 5.18 -33.78 -28.91
C LEU A 227 3.83 -34.07 -29.57
N ASP A 228 3.78 -34.38 -30.87
CA ASP A 228 2.54 -34.81 -31.54
C ASP A 228 1.99 -36.10 -30.90
N ALA A 229 2.82 -37.12 -30.68
CA ALA A 229 2.40 -38.36 -30.02
C ALA A 229 1.95 -38.13 -28.57
N LEU A 230 2.59 -37.20 -27.86
CA LEU A 230 2.22 -36.81 -26.50
C LEU A 230 0.83 -36.15 -26.48
N VAL A 231 0.60 -35.14 -27.32
CA VAL A 231 -0.68 -34.41 -27.43
C VAL A 231 -1.82 -35.35 -27.84
N ASN A 232 -1.58 -36.25 -28.79
CA ASN A 232 -2.57 -37.23 -29.25
C ASN A 232 -3.02 -38.21 -28.15
N ALA A 233 -2.21 -38.44 -27.11
CA ALA A 233 -2.47 -39.44 -26.08
C ALA A 233 -3.60 -39.09 -25.09
N ASN A 234 -3.99 -37.81 -25.01
CA ASN A 234 -5.23 -37.27 -24.44
C ASN A 234 -5.65 -37.65 -23.01
N VAL A 235 -5.91 -38.93 -22.74
CA VAL A 235 -6.26 -39.46 -21.41
C VAL A 235 -5.00 -39.55 -20.55
N ASN A 236 -3.90 -40.04 -21.13
CA ASN A 236 -2.68 -40.36 -20.39
C ASN A 236 -1.87 -39.12 -19.98
N ILE A 237 -2.10 -37.95 -20.59
CA ILE A 237 -1.37 -36.71 -20.29
C ILE A 237 -1.93 -35.89 -19.12
N ARG A 238 -3.14 -36.20 -18.64
CA ARG A 238 -3.86 -35.33 -17.70
C ARG A 238 -3.20 -35.33 -16.32
N ASN A 239 -3.05 -34.14 -15.74
CA ASN A 239 -2.38 -33.91 -14.46
C ASN A 239 -0.94 -34.47 -14.39
N GLN A 240 -0.26 -34.59 -15.54
CA GLN A 240 1.13 -35.05 -15.60
C GLN A 240 2.04 -33.96 -16.15
N THR A 241 3.33 -34.11 -15.83
CA THR A 241 4.39 -33.29 -16.38
C THR A 241 5.39 -34.18 -17.13
N TYR A 242 5.82 -33.71 -18.29
CA TYR A 242 6.71 -34.43 -19.19
C TYR A 242 8.03 -33.71 -19.35
N LEU A 243 9.11 -34.47 -19.31
CA LEU A 243 10.47 -34.02 -19.56
C LEU A 243 10.97 -34.61 -20.87
N LEU A 244 11.81 -33.84 -21.57
CA LEU A 244 12.59 -34.34 -22.69
C LEU A 244 13.59 -35.40 -22.18
N ALA A 245 13.44 -36.64 -22.65
CA ALA A 245 14.38 -37.70 -22.36
C ALA A 245 15.68 -37.44 -23.11
N THR A 246 16.78 -37.27 -22.38
CA THR A 246 18.12 -37.33 -22.99
C THR A 246 18.37 -38.75 -23.50
N PRO A 247 18.94 -38.94 -24.70
CA PRO A 247 19.15 -40.28 -25.25
C PRO A 247 20.06 -41.09 -24.33
N ASP A 248 19.58 -42.26 -23.91
CA ASP A 248 20.32 -43.15 -23.01
C ASP A 248 21.67 -43.52 -23.61
N LYS A 249 22.73 -43.16 -22.89
CA LYS A 249 24.07 -43.65 -23.18
C LYS A 249 24.07 -45.16 -22.91
N THR A 250 24.45 -45.96 -23.90
CA THR A 250 24.56 -47.42 -23.73
C THR A 250 25.52 -47.71 -22.58
N VAL A 251 25.07 -48.52 -21.62
CA VAL A 251 25.84 -48.91 -20.43
C VAL A 251 26.36 -50.32 -20.67
N GLY A 252 27.68 -50.49 -20.60
CA GLY A 252 28.33 -51.80 -20.62
C GLY A 252 28.53 -52.33 -19.20
N LYS A 253 28.70 -53.66 -19.06
CA LYS A 253 29.02 -54.28 -17.78
C LYS A 253 30.35 -55.03 -17.78
N VAL A 254 30.94 -55.12 -16.60
CA VAL A 254 32.08 -55.99 -16.29
C VAL A 254 31.73 -56.81 -15.04
N ILE A 255 31.67 -58.13 -15.19
CA ILE A 255 31.35 -59.08 -14.12
C ILE A 255 32.67 -59.59 -13.54
N LEU A 256 32.96 -59.22 -12.29
CA LEU A 256 34.13 -59.71 -11.57
C LEU A 256 33.79 -61.00 -10.84
N GLN A 257 34.59 -62.04 -11.08
CA GLN A 257 34.51 -63.34 -10.42
C GLN A 257 35.67 -63.48 -9.43
N PHE A 258 35.44 -64.12 -8.29
CA PHE A 258 36.44 -64.31 -7.24
C PHE A 258 36.54 -65.80 -6.91
N LEU A 259 37.63 -66.44 -7.32
CA LEU A 259 37.80 -67.90 -7.32
C LEU A 259 39.01 -68.34 -6.47
N ASP A 260 39.01 -69.55 -5.93
CA ASP A 260 40.18 -70.16 -5.28
C ASP A 260 41.15 -70.81 -6.30
N GLU A 261 42.21 -71.43 -5.80
CA GLU A 261 43.14 -72.22 -6.61
C GLU A 261 42.52 -73.40 -7.40
N ASN A 262 41.27 -73.79 -7.14
CA ASN A 262 40.52 -74.88 -7.80
C ASN A 262 39.30 -74.36 -8.61
N ASP A 263 39.34 -73.09 -9.01
CA ASP A 263 38.28 -72.39 -9.75
C ASP A 263 36.90 -72.37 -9.02
N GLN A 264 36.86 -72.57 -7.70
CA GLN A 264 35.63 -72.50 -6.91
C GLN A 264 35.36 -71.08 -6.42
N PRO A 265 34.11 -70.56 -6.47
CA PRO A 265 33.79 -69.23 -5.97
C PRO A 265 34.04 -69.07 -4.47
N VAL A 266 34.93 -68.14 -4.11
CA VAL A 266 35.25 -67.81 -2.70
C VAL A 266 34.37 -66.68 -2.14
N THR A 267 33.72 -65.91 -3.01
CA THR A 267 32.67 -64.96 -2.64
C THR A 267 31.76 -64.66 -3.84
N GLN A 268 30.71 -63.87 -3.64
CA GLN A 268 29.76 -63.52 -4.71
C GLN A 268 30.41 -62.63 -5.78
N ASN A 269 30.09 -62.89 -7.05
CA ASN A 269 30.50 -62.04 -8.17
C ASN A 269 30.07 -60.58 -7.98
N LYS A 270 30.85 -59.64 -8.50
CA LYS A 270 30.60 -58.20 -8.39
C LYS A 270 30.48 -57.58 -9.78
N GLU A 271 29.31 -57.03 -10.09
CA GLU A 271 29.08 -56.29 -11.34
C GLU A 271 29.59 -54.85 -11.21
N LEU A 272 30.26 -54.38 -12.26
CA LEU A 272 30.54 -52.98 -12.53
C LEU A 272 29.78 -52.56 -13.78
N SER A 273 29.27 -51.34 -13.79
CA SER A 273 28.58 -50.75 -14.95
C SER A 273 29.11 -49.35 -15.22
N GLY A 274 29.21 -49.00 -16.50
CA GLY A 274 29.70 -47.70 -16.96
C GLY A 274 29.36 -47.46 -18.42
N THR A 275 29.58 -46.24 -18.91
CA THR A 275 29.25 -45.88 -20.29
C THR A 275 30.11 -46.68 -21.25
N VAL A 276 29.57 -47.18 -22.37
CA VAL A 276 30.40 -47.83 -23.40
C VAL A 276 31.50 -46.88 -23.89
N GLY A 277 32.77 -47.32 -23.79
CA GLY A 277 33.97 -46.52 -24.04
C GLY A 277 34.55 -45.76 -22.83
N GLU A 278 33.88 -45.78 -21.67
CA GLU A 278 34.41 -45.25 -20.40
C GLU A 278 35.43 -46.21 -19.80
N SER A 279 36.54 -45.68 -19.28
CA SER A 279 37.66 -46.50 -18.81
C SER A 279 37.54 -46.93 -17.35
N PHE A 280 37.92 -48.17 -17.05
CA PHE A 280 38.00 -48.71 -15.69
C PHE A 280 39.41 -49.20 -15.33
N ASP A 281 39.73 -49.20 -14.03
CA ASP A 281 40.96 -49.73 -13.43
C ASP A 281 40.59 -50.52 -12.18
N LEU A 282 40.80 -51.85 -12.20
CA LEU A 282 40.35 -52.76 -11.15
C LEU A 282 41.31 -52.83 -9.96
N MET A 283 42.55 -52.39 -10.14
CA MET A 283 43.60 -52.44 -9.11
C MET A 283 43.69 -51.13 -8.31
N ALA A 284 43.39 -49.98 -8.95
CA ALA A 284 43.42 -48.67 -8.28
C ALA A 284 42.16 -48.33 -7.48
N SER A 285 41.07 -49.07 -7.66
CA SER A 285 39.71 -48.66 -7.28
C SER A 285 39.19 -49.24 -5.96
N GLY A 286 39.96 -50.09 -5.27
CA GLY A 286 39.53 -50.75 -4.02
C GLY A 286 38.34 -51.70 -4.21
N ILE A 287 38.10 -52.17 -5.45
CA ILE A 287 36.94 -52.97 -5.82
C ILE A 287 37.08 -54.43 -5.40
N LEU A 288 38.31 -54.94 -5.29
CA LEU A 288 38.61 -56.32 -4.91
C LEU A 288 38.33 -56.56 -3.41
N PRO A 289 37.53 -57.58 -3.04
CA PRO A 289 37.20 -57.87 -1.64
C PRO A 289 38.39 -58.51 -0.91
N SER A 290 38.53 -58.18 0.38
CA SER A 290 39.34 -58.97 1.32
C SER A 290 38.50 -60.15 1.82
N ILE A 291 38.99 -61.38 1.64
CA ILE A 291 38.22 -62.61 1.91
C ILE A 291 38.86 -63.33 3.10
N SER A 292 38.09 -63.63 4.15
CA SER A 292 38.63 -64.23 5.37
C SER A 292 39.19 -65.64 5.10
N GLY A 293 40.46 -65.88 5.47
CA GLY A 293 41.16 -67.15 5.23
C GLY A 293 41.76 -67.29 3.82
N TYR A 294 41.70 -66.24 3.00
CA TYR A 294 42.20 -66.23 1.62
C TYR A 294 42.96 -64.93 1.32
N GLU A 295 44.06 -65.01 0.58
CA GLU A 295 44.81 -63.84 0.10
C GLU A 295 44.76 -63.75 -1.43
N LEU A 296 44.76 -62.54 -1.99
CA LEU A 296 44.74 -62.36 -3.44
C LEU A 296 46.04 -62.93 -4.04
N ASN A 297 45.91 -63.86 -4.99
CA ASN A 297 47.05 -64.50 -5.63
C ASN A 297 47.70 -63.54 -6.64
N GLN A 298 48.70 -62.79 -6.20
CA GLN A 298 49.44 -61.84 -7.04
C GLN A 298 50.12 -62.49 -8.25
N ASP A 299 50.38 -63.81 -8.22
CA ASP A 299 50.99 -64.56 -9.31
C ASP A 299 49.98 -65.04 -10.38
N LYS A 300 48.67 -64.91 -10.13
CA LYS A 300 47.56 -65.32 -11.04
C LYS A 300 46.53 -64.19 -11.19
N LEU A 301 47.00 -62.97 -11.37
CA LEU A 301 46.15 -61.82 -11.74
C LEU A 301 45.71 -61.93 -13.22
N PRO A 302 44.50 -61.49 -13.58
CA PRO A 302 44.03 -61.49 -14.96
C PRO A 302 44.80 -60.46 -15.82
N ASP A 303 45.03 -60.77 -17.09
CA ASP A 303 45.77 -59.90 -18.02
C ASP A 303 45.11 -58.50 -18.17
N THR A 304 43.77 -58.45 -18.10
CA THR A 304 42.96 -57.25 -18.31
C THR A 304 42.56 -56.60 -16.97
N THR A 305 43.51 -55.99 -16.25
CA THR A 305 43.20 -55.23 -15.02
C THR A 305 42.72 -53.79 -15.27
N LYS A 306 42.84 -53.30 -16.51
CA LYS A 306 42.33 -51.99 -16.97
C LYS A 306 41.72 -52.16 -18.35
N GLY A 307 40.65 -51.43 -18.64
CA GLY A 307 39.92 -51.56 -19.91
C GLY A 307 38.90 -50.46 -20.11
N GLN A 308 38.00 -50.65 -21.08
CA GLN A 308 36.81 -49.82 -21.28
C GLN A 308 35.57 -50.71 -21.26
N PHE A 309 34.44 -50.16 -20.80
CA PHE A 309 33.15 -50.87 -20.88
C PHE A 309 32.75 -51.05 -22.35
N ASP A 310 32.41 -52.29 -22.74
CA ASP A 310 31.93 -52.64 -24.08
C ASP A 310 30.41 -52.82 -24.12
N LYS A 311 29.84 -52.97 -25.32
CA LYS A 311 28.40 -53.26 -25.50
C LYS A 311 27.99 -54.66 -25.02
N GLU A 312 28.92 -55.59 -25.00
CA GLU A 312 28.73 -56.96 -24.50
C GLU A 312 29.33 -57.07 -23.09
N ASP A 313 28.68 -57.85 -22.21
CA ASP A 313 29.11 -58.02 -20.83
C ASP A 313 30.47 -58.74 -20.76
N GLN A 314 31.49 -58.05 -20.25
CA GLN A 314 32.83 -58.62 -20.03
C GLN A 314 32.86 -59.43 -18.73
N SER A 315 33.65 -60.51 -18.65
CA SER A 315 33.85 -61.29 -17.41
C SER A 315 35.33 -61.43 -17.07
N ILE A 316 35.71 -61.11 -15.83
CA ILE A 316 37.12 -61.07 -15.37
C ILE A 316 37.23 -61.79 -14.03
N ALA A 317 38.08 -62.83 -13.96
CA ALA A 317 38.30 -63.62 -12.74
C ALA A 317 39.57 -63.19 -11.99
N PHE A 318 39.45 -63.04 -10.66
CA PHE A 318 40.56 -62.86 -9.74
C PHE A 318 40.71 -64.09 -8.84
N TYR A 319 41.93 -64.60 -8.75
CA TYR A 319 42.23 -65.81 -7.99
C TYR A 319 42.79 -65.50 -6.61
N TYR A 320 42.38 -66.30 -5.63
CA TYR A 320 42.82 -66.21 -4.24
C TYR A 320 43.48 -67.52 -3.81
N LYS A 321 44.53 -67.42 -2.97
CA LYS A 321 45.20 -68.55 -2.31
C LYS A 321 44.65 -68.71 -0.90
N LYS A 322 44.36 -69.94 -0.48
CA LYS A 322 43.98 -70.24 0.90
C LYS A 322 45.15 -70.09 1.88
N VAL A 323 44.93 -69.43 3.02
CA VAL A 323 45.97 -69.16 4.04
C VAL A 323 45.68 -69.92 5.33
N ASP A 324 46.66 -70.69 5.81
CA ASP A 324 46.47 -71.61 6.94
C ASP A 324 46.65 -70.90 8.31
N LEU A 325 45.53 -70.56 8.94
CA LEU A 325 45.50 -69.75 10.18
C LEU A 325 45.57 -70.64 11.45
N GLN A 326 46.77 -71.15 11.77
CA GLN A 326 47.02 -71.83 13.05
C GLN A 326 48.18 -71.24 13.87
N LYS A 327 47.92 -70.15 14.60
CA LYS A 327 48.49 -69.96 15.95
C LYS A 327 47.70 -68.97 16.81
N ALA A 328 47.10 -69.50 17.87
CA ALA A 328 46.59 -68.87 19.10
C ALA A 328 46.26 -67.36 19.11
N ALA A 329 44.98 -67.05 19.31
CA ALA A 329 44.54 -65.83 19.99
C ALA A 329 43.41 -66.15 20.98
N ALA A 330 43.47 -65.55 22.17
CA ALA A 330 42.41 -65.58 23.17
C ALA A 330 41.19 -64.74 22.70
N PRO A 331 40.04 -64.70 23.41
CA PRO A 331 38.84 -64.05 22.87
C PRO A 331 39.11 -62.57 22.59
N VAL A 332 39.00 -62.18 21.32
CA VAL A 332 39.17 -60.79 20.89
C VAL A 332 37.97 -60.00 21.40
N GLU A 333 38.17 -59.17 22.42
CA GLU A 333 37.16 -58.18 22.79
C GLU A 333 36.90 -57.28 21.58
N GLN A 334 35.63 -57.14 21.18
CA GLN A 334 35.24 -56.23 20.11
C GLN A 334 35.70 -54.79 20.44
N PRO A 335 36.14 -54.00 19.44
CA PRO A 335 36.45 -52.60 19.69
C PRO A 335 35.19 -51.88 20.17
N THR A 336 35.35 -51.03 21.19
CA THR A 336 34.27 -50.27 21.82
C THR A 336 34.63 -48.80 21.87
N VAL A 337 33.64 -47.91 21.96
CA VAL A 337 33.90 -46.49 22.27
C VAL A 337 33.59 -46.21 23.73
N SER A 338 34.47 -45.46 24.41
CA SER A 338 34.19 -44.94 25.74
C SER A 338 34.37 -43.43 25.82
N TYR A 339 33.51 -42.76 26.59
CA TYR A 339 33.41 -41.31 26.60
C TYR A 339 32.94 -40.74 27.94
N THR A 340 33.37 -39.51 28.24
CA THR A 340 32.93 -38.75 29.41
C THR A 340 32.73 -37.29 29.05
N THR A 341 31.74 -36.66 29.68
CA THR A 341 31.43 -35.24 29.54
C THR A 341 31.78 -34.46 30.81
N HIS A 342 32.26 -33.23 30.66
CA HIS A 342 32.35 -32.24 31.73
C HIS A 342 31.02 -31.47 31.81
N VAL A 343 30.35 -31.55 32.95
CA VAL A 343 29.03 -30.93 33.18
C VAL A 343 29.17 -29.72 34.09
N GLN A 344 28.42 -28.65 33.79
CA GLN A 344 28.32 -27.46 34.64
C GLN A 344 28.10 -27.83 36.12
N THR A 345 28.92 -27.24 36.99
CA THR A 345 28.93 -27.43 38.47
C THR A 345 29.09 -28.87 38.97
N GLN A 346 29.35 -29.85 38.10
CA GLN A 346 29.61 -31.25 38.48
C GLN A 346 30.97 -31.78 37.99
N GLY A 347 31.61 -31.10 37.04
CA GLY A 347 32.90 -31.51 36.51
C GLY A 347 32.80 -32.73 35.59
N TRP A 348 33.92 -33.43 35.41
CA TRP A 348 33.99 -34.67 34.64
C TRP A 348 33.13 -35.78 35.26
N GLN A 349 32.25 -36.36 34.47
CA GLN A 349 31.41 -37.49 34.88
C GLN A 349 32.13 -38.83 34.74
N ASN A 350 31.54 -39.90 35.27
CA ASN A 350 32.03 -41.27 35.07
C ASN A 350 32.06 -41.61 33.56
N SER A 351 33.04 -42.42 33.16
CA SER A 351 33.14 -42.91 31.78
C SER A 351 31.94 -43.79 31.43
N LYS A 352 31.45 -43.62 30.21
CA LYS A 352 30.37 -44.36 29.58
C LYS A 352 30.89 -45.16 28.39
N LYS A 353 30.23 -46.28 28.05
CA LYS A 353 30.53 -47.11 26.86
C LYS A 353 29.38 -47.06 25.85
N ASP A 354 29.63 -47.58 24.65
CA ASP A 354 28.70 -47.74 23.52
C ASP A 354 27.21 -47.58 23.84
N GLY A 355 26.62 -46.47 23.37
CA GLY A 355 25.20 -46.18 23.49
C GLY A 355 24.73 -45.72 24.88
N GLU A 356 25.54 -45.75 25.93
CA GLU A 356 25.14 -45.22 27.25
C GLU A 356 25.04 -43.68 27.25
N ILE A 357 24.08 -43.13 28.00
CA ILE A 357 23.94 -41.66 28.09
C ILE A 357 25.06 -41.09 28.98
N SER A 358 25.84 -40.16 28.42
CA SER A 358 26.78 -39.31 29.18
C SER A 358 26.25 -37.88 29.24
N GLY A 359 26.08 -37.34 30.45
CA GLY A 359 25.50 -36.01 30.70
C GLY A 359 24.35 -36.01 31.70
N THR A 360 23.51 -34.98 31.63
CA THR A 360 22.47 -34.63 32.62
C THR A 360 21.17 -34.19 31.94
N VAL A 361 20.64 -35.05 31.07
CA VAL A 361 19.36 -34.87 30.37
C VAL A 361 18.25 -34.46 31.34
N GLY A 362 17.52 -33.39 31.03
CA GLY A 362 16.38 -32.90 31.83
C GLY A 362 16.75 -32.12 33.11
N GLN A 363 18.02 -32.14 33.55
CA GLN A 363 18.46 -31.44 34.77
C GLN A 363 18.82 -29.95 34.54
N SER A 364 18.63 -29.46 33.31
CA SER A 364 18.97 -28.09 32.89
C SER A 364 20.44 -27.67 33.02
N LYS A 365 21.38 -28.61 33.11
CA LYS A 365 22.83 -28.35 33.13
C LYS A 365 23.43 -28.54 31.74
N ARG A 366 24.37 -27.66 31.37
CA ARG A 366 25.10 -27.74 30.09
C ARG A 366 26.26 -28.73 30.17
N LEU A 367 26.54 -29.38 29.05
CA LEU A 367 27.88 -29.91 28.76
C LEU A 367 28.82 -28.74 28.46
N GLU A 368 30.08 -28.84 28.89
CA GLU A 368 31.12 -27.82 28.67
C GLU A 368 32.34 -28.37 27.92
N ALA A 369 32.65 -29.65 28.10
CA ALA A 369 33.72 -30.36 27.39
C ALA A 369 33.42 -31.87 27.28
N ILE A 370 34.16 -32.58 26.43
CA ILE A 370 34.05 -34.02 26.22
C ILE A 370 35.43 -34.67 25.98
N ARG A 371 35.56 -35.95 26.37
CA ARG A 371 36.63 -36.87 25.98
C ARG A 371 35.99 -38.13 25.40
N ILE A 372 36.57 -38.66 24.34
CA ILE A 372 36.13 -39.88 23.66
C ILE A 372 37.39 -40.69 23.30
N LYS A 373 37.41 -41.98 23.56
CA LYS A 373 38.48 -42.89 23.14
C LYS A 373 37.89 -44.19 22.60
N LEU A 374 38.62 -44.78 21.66
CA LEU A 374 38.42 -46.19 21.33
C LEU A 374 39.12 -47.04 22.39
N GLU A 375 38.52 -48.18 22.69
CA GLU A 375 39.04 -49.23 23.56
C GLU A 375 39.06 -50.54 22.77
N ASN A 376 39.87 -51.50 23.20
CA ASN A 376 39.88 -52.87 22.66
C ASN A 376 40.15 -52.95 21.14
N THR A 377 40.93 -52.02 20.61
CA THR A 377 41.27 -51.97 19.18
C THR A 377 42.52 -52.81 18.87
N SER A 378 42.35 -53.90 18.11
CA SER A 378 43.45 -54.69 17.54
C SER A 378 43.92 -54.21 16.17
N VAL A 379 43.15 -53.33 15.51
CA VAL A 379 43.43 -52.74 14.19
C VAL A 379 43.90 -51.29 14.32
N SER A 380 44.64 -50.79 13.32
CA SER A 380 45.16 -49.41 13.36
C SER A 380 44.03 -48.37 13.29
N GLY A 381 44.18 -47.24 13.97
CA GLY A 381 43.24 -46.14 13.86
C GLY A 381 43.01 -45.31 15.12
N SER A 382 42.13 -44.32 15.01
CA SER A 382 41.76 -43.41 16.09
C SER A 382 40.36 -42.84 15.90
N ILE A 383 39.69 -42.48 17.00
CA ILE A 383 38.50 -41.63 16.97
C ILE A 383 38.93 -40.16 17.06
N GLN A 384 38.40 -39.35 16.14
CA GLN A 384 38.64 -37.92 16.05
C GLN A 384 37.34 -37.14 16.28
N TYR A 385 37.38 -36.08 17.08
CA TYR A 385 36.18 -35.29 17.40
C TYR A 385 36.48 -33.82 17.68
N ARG A 386 35.50 -32.95 17.42
CA ARG A 386 35.54 -31.52 17.76
C ARG A 386 34.16 -31.02 18.16
N THR A 387 34.10 -29.93 18.92
CA THR A 387 32.83 -29.35 19.40
C THR A 387 32.59 -27.94 18.88
N HIS A 388 31.31 -27.55 18.82
CA HIS A 388 30.88 -26.16 18.65
C HIS A 388 30.59 -25.56 20.02
N ILE A 389 31.30 -24.48 20.37
CA ILE A 389 31.34 -23.91 21.72
C ILE A 389 30.77 -22.48 21.70
N GLN A 390 29.96 -22.15 22.71
CA GLN A 390 29.37 -20.80 22.88
C GLN A 390 30.41 -19.68 22.71
N GLY A 391 30.18 -18.81 21.72
CA GLY A 391 31.03 -17.63 21.48
C GLY A 391 32.47 -17.96 21.07
N ILE A 392 32.71 -19.17 20.54
CA ILE A 392 33.96 -19.57 19.87
C ILE A 392 33.61 -20.12 18.48
N GLY A 393 32.54 -20.91 18.37
CA GLY A 393 32.20 -21.65 17.17
C GLY A 393 32.76 -23.07 17.20
N TRP A 394 32.88 -23.70 16.02
CA TRP A 394 33.57 -24.99 15.85
C TRP A 394 35.07 -24.87 16.13
N GLU A 395 35.66 -25.83 16.83
CA GLU A 395 37.12 -25.89 16.99
C GLU A 395 37.82 -26.14 15.63
N ASN A 396 38.91 -25.40 15.39
CA ASN A 396 39.70 -25.47 14.15
C ASN A 396 40.41 -26.82 13.95
N THR A 397 40.62 -27.59 15.03
CA THR A 397 41.38 -28.86 15.03
C THR A 397 40.52 -29.97 15.64
N PHE A 398 40.47 -31.13 14.99
CA PHE A 398 39.97 -32.34 15.64
C PHE A 398 40.91 -32.77 16.77
N LYS A 399 40.32 -33.13 17.91
CA LYS A 399 40.98 -33.83 19.02
C LYS A 399 40.95 -35.33 18.74
N GLN A 400 41.89 -36.08 19.30
CA GLN A 400 42.02 -37.53 19.11
C GLN A 400 42.02 -38.23 20.48
N ASN A 401 41.58 -39.48 20.53
CA ASN A 401 41.69 -40.43 21.66
C ASN A 401 41.96 -39.80 23.05
N ASN A 402 40.90 -39.59 23.83
CA ASN A 402 40.91 -39.09 25.23
C ASN A 402 41.34 -37.62 25.42
N ALA A 403 41.74 -36.90 24.37
CA ALA A 403 42.02 -35.46 24.45
C ALA A 403 40.74 -34.64 24.74
N VAL A 404 40.88 -33.48 25.40
CA VAL A 404 39.73 -32.62 25.72
C VAL A 404 39.31 -31.81 24.49
N SER A 405 38.03 -31.93 24.14
CA SER A 405 37.30 -31.10 23.17
C SER A 405 36.28 -30.25 23.93
N GLY A 406 36.17 -28.95 23.63
CA GLY A 406 35.41 -28.00 24.45
C GLY A 406 36.24 -27.25 25.51
N THR A 407 35.57 -26.70 26.53
CA THR A 407 36.21 -25.90 27.60
C THR A 407 35.83 -26.38 28.99
N SER A 408 36.83 -26.67 29.83
CA SER A 408 36.63 -26.89 31.28
C SER A 408 36.85 -25.58 32.03
N GLY A 409 35.99 -25.25 33.01
CA GLY A 409 36.14 -24.08 33.89
C GLY A 409 35.82 -22.70 33.29
N GLN A 410 35.67 -22.57 31.96
CA GLN A 410 35.37 -21.28 31.30
C GLN A 410 33.88 -20.92 31.25
N SER A 411 33.00 -21.75 31.82
CA SER A 411 31.54 -21.58 31.83
C SER A 411 30.85 -21.47 30.46
N LYS A 412 31.50 -21.93 29.38
CA LYS A 412 30.91 -21.97 28.02
C LYS A 412 30.23 -23.33 27.79
N ARG A 413 29.01 -23.31 27.25
CA ARG A 413 28.31 -24.53 26.82
C ARG A 413 28.87 -25.07 25.50
N LEU A 414 28.79 -26.39 25.34
CA LEU A 414 28.74 -27.03 24.03
C LEU A 414 27.34 -26.81 23.41
N GLU A 415 27.31 -26.59 22.09
CA GLU A 415 26.09 -26.45 21.30
C GLU A 415 26.01 -27.53 20.20
N GLY A 416 27.15 -28.09 19.75
CA GLY A 416 27.23 -29.18 18.78
C GLY A 416 28.54 -29.99 18.86
N ILE A 417 28.60 -31.12 18.17
CA ILE A 417 29.74 -32.04 18.10
C ILE A 417 29.81 -32.74 16.74
N GLN A 418 31.02 -33.11 16.33
CA GLN A 418 31.32 -33.87 15.11
C GLN A 418 32.36 -34.94 15.46
N ILE A 419 32.16 -36.20 15.06
CA ILE A 419 32.98 -37.36 15.46
C ILE A 419 33.20 -38.27 14.24
N LYS A 420 34.44 -38.67 13.97
CA LYS A 420 34.79 -39.57 12.86
C LYS A 420 35.86 -40.58 13.26
N LEU A 421 35.91 -41.70 12.56
CA LEU A 421 36.99 -42.69 12.68
C LEU A 421 38.10 -42.39 11.66
N THR A 422 39.30 -42.90 11.92
CA THR A 422 40.48 -42.81 11.05
C THR A 422 41.30 -44.09 11.15
N GLY A 423 42.11 -44.39 10.13
CA GLY A 423 42.89 -45.64 10.04
C GLY A 423 42.05 -46.85 9.61
N ASP A 424 42.55 -48.06 9.85
CA ASP A 424 41.89 -49.31 9.44
C ASP A 424 40.55 -49.53 10.15
N ILE A 425 40.38 -49.11 11.41
CA ILE A 425 39.08 -49.23 12.11
C ILE A 425 37.94 -48.52 11.37
N ALA A 426 38.25 -47.46 10.61
CA ALA A 426 37.27 -46.74 9.78
C ALA A 426 36.88 -47.50 8.49
N LYS A 427 37.51 -48.63 8.19
CA LYS A 427 37.11 -49.55 7.12
C LYS A 427 35.99 -50.48 7.60
N ASP A 428 36.15 -51.05 8.80
CA ASP A 428 35.28 -52.10 9.35
C ASP A 428 34.15 -51.58 10.24
N TYR A 429 34.28 -50.38 10.82
CA TYR A 429 33.28 -49.78 11.70
C TYR A 429 32.84 -48.39 11.23
N ASP A 430 31.64 -48.03 11.63
CA ASP A 430 31.05 -46.70 11.59
C ASP A 430 30.90 -46.17 13.03
N VAL A 431 31.06 -44.87 13.23
CA VAL A 431 30.71 -44.21 14.50
C VAL A 431 29.41 -43.43 14.35
N TYR A 432 28.43 -43.80 15.17
CA TYR A 432 27.13 -43.15 15.27
C TYR A 432 27.06 -42.35 16.57
N TYR A 433 26.50 -41.14 16.52
CA TYR A 433 26.35 -40.28 17.70
C TYR A 433 25.15 -39.38 17.59
N ARG A 434 24.56 -39.07 18.74
CA ARG A 434 23.47 -38.09 18.85
C ARG A 434 23.57 -37.34 20.17
N VAL A 435 22.93 -36.19 20.22
CA VAL A 435 22.97 -35.29 21.38
C VAL A 435 21.57 -34.88 21.83
N HIS A 436 21.43 -34.63 23.12
CA HIS A 436 20.24 -34.03 23.70
C HIS A 436 20.42 -32.51 23.79
N ALA A 437 19.68 -31.75 22.99
CA ALA A 437 19.72 -30.28 22.98
C ALA A 437 18.52 -29.69 23.73
N GLN A 438 18.76 -28.65 24.55
CA GLN A 438 17.81 -28.04 25.51
C GLN A 438 16.37 -27.77 24.99
N LYS A 439 16.18 -27.57 23.68
CA LYS A 439 14.87 -27.27 23.07
C LYS A 439 14.39 -28.24 22.00
N PHE A 440 15.19 -29.24 21.64
CA PHE A 440 14.82 -30.28 20.66
C PHE A 440 14.73 -31.67 21.28
N GLY A 441 15.22 -31.86 22.52
CA GLY A 441 15.36 -33.19 23.08
C GLY A 441 16.52 -33.95 22.42
N TRP A 442 16.39 -35.27 22.30
CA TRP A 442 17.32 -36.10 21.54
C TRP A 442 17.13 -35.88 20.03
N LEU A 443 18.18 -35.39 19.37
CA LEU A 443 18.25 -35.28 17.91
C LEU A 443 18.49 -36.66 17.27
N GLY A 444 18.41 -36.70 15.93
CA GLY A 444 18.75 -37.88 15.15
C GLY A 444 20.22 -38.30 15.29
N TRP A 445 20.54 -39.48 14.76
CA TRP A 445 21.91 -40.00 14.73
C TRP A 445 22.70 -39.39 13.57
N ALA A 446 23.81 -38.72 13.89
CA ALA A 446 24.87 -38.39 12.96
C ALA A 446 25.84 -39.56 12.81
N LYS A 447 26.45 -39.69 11.63
CA LYS A 447 27.40 -40.74 11.25
C LYS A 447 28.72 -40.14 10.76
N ASN A 448 29.84 -40.74 11.15
CA ASN A 448 31.17 -40.58 10.51
C ASN A 448 31.60 -39.13 10.12
N GLY A 449 31.35 -38.14 10.96
CA GLY A 449 31.74 -36.75 10.72
C GLY A 449 30.62 -35.84 10.23
N GLU A 450 29.37 -36.29 10.20
CA GLU A 450 28.20 -35.41 10.14
C GLU A 450 28.09 -34.54 11.40
N ASP A 451 27.49 -33.35 11.31
CA ASP A 451 27.32 -32.52 12.51
C ASP A 451 26.16 -33.03 13.37
N ALA A 452 26.29 -32.92 14.69
CA ALA A 452 25.21 -33.20 15.65
C ALA A 452 25.02 -32.03 16.62
N GLY A 453 23.78 -31.64 16.91
CA GLY A 453 23.46 -30.54 17.83
C GLY A 453 22.88 -29.29 17.15
N THR A 454 23.28 -28.11 17.60
CA THR A 454 22.75 -26.83 17.12
C THR A 454 23.80 -25.75 16.90
N GLU A 455 23.61 -24.93 15.86
CA GLU A 455 24.48 -23.78 15.52
C GLU A 455 23.67 -22.48 15.43
N GLY A 456 24.21 -21.39 15.99
CA GLY A 456 23.56 -20.06 15.97
C GLY A 456 22.29 -19.93 16.83
N MET A 457 21.76 -21.05 17.34
CA MET A 457 20.55 -21.10 18.18
C MET A 457 20.83 -20.82 19.66
N SER A 458 22.07 -21.04 20.12
CA SER A 458 22.47 -20.93 21.53
C SER A 458 21.79 -21.91 22.50
N TYR A 459 21.32 -23.06 22.01
CA TYR A 459 20.85 -24.14 22.87
C TYR A 459 22.04 -24.97 23.35
N ARG A 460 22.09 -25.24 24.65
CA ARG A 460 23.11 -26.13 25.23
C ARG A 460 22.83 -27.59 24.86
N LEU A 461 23.89 -28.35 24.69
CA LEU A 461 23.84 -29.79 24.85
C LEU A 461 23.71 -30.13 26.34
N GLU A 462 22.91 -31.13 26.66
CA GLU A 462 22.68 -31.65 28.01
C GLU A 462 23.08 -33.12 28.15
N GLY A 463 23.23 -33.85 27.04
CA GLY A 463 23.71 -35.23 27.02
C GLY A 463 24.14 -35.69 25.62
N ILE A 464 24.88 -36.79 25.56
CA ILE A 464 25.37 -37.43 24.33
C ILE A 464 25.29 -38.95 24.45
N GLN A 465 25.06 -39.61 23.32
CA GLN A 465 25.33 -41.03 23.10
C GLN A 465 26.28 -41.16 21.91
N VAL A 466 27.28 -42.03 22.02
CA VAL A 466 28.21 -42.40 20.96
C VAL A 466 28.27 -43.92 20.92
N GLN A 467 28.23 -44.51 19.75
CA GLN A 467 28.23 -45.95 19.58
C GLN A 467 29.06 -46.34 18.35
N LEU A 468 29.94 -47.32 18.51
CA LEU A 468 30.63 -47.97 17.43
C LEU A 468 29.72 -49.10 16.88
N VAL A 469 29.56 -49.14 15.57
CA VAL A 469 28.69 -50.11 14.88
C VAL A 469 29.48 -50.72 13.73
N LYS A 470 29.38 -52.02 13.51
CA LYS A 470 30.09 -52.67 12.41
C LYS A 470 29.48 -52.25 11.06
N LYS A 471 30.29 -51.99 10.04
CA LYS A 471 29.77 -51.55 8.75
C LYS A 471 28.82 -52.58 8.14
N GLY A 472 27.71 -52.08 7.62
CA GLY A 472 26.61 -52.88 7.06
C GLY A 472 25.49 -53.19 8.07
N GLU A 473 25.72 -53.01 9.38
CA GLU A 473 24.66 -53.12 10.37
C GLU A 473 23.82 -51.83 10.43
N THR A 474 22.52 -51.98 10.70
CA THR A 474 21.59 -50.85 10.80
C THR A 474 21.50 -50.34 12.24
N MET A 475 21.56 -49.01 12.41
CA MET A 475 21.51 -48.38 13.73
C MET A 475 20.05 -48.16 14.16
N PRO A 476 19.53 -48.85 15.20
CA PRO A 476 18.16 -48.66 15.66
C PRO A 476 18.00 -47.32 16.39
N GLY A 477 17.07 -46.47 15.94
CA GLY A 477 16.80 -45.19 16.57
C GLY A 477 15.70 -44.37 15.89
N PRO A 478 15.29 -43.24 16.50
CA PRO A 478 14.35 -42.33 15.88
C PRO A 478 14.96 -41.67 14.63
N ASN A 479 14.24 -41.77 13.51
CA ASN A 479 14.59 -41.07 12.28
C ASN A 479 14.31 -39.56 12.44
N GLY A 480 15.31 -38.73 12.13
CA GLY A 480 15.22 -37.28 12.21
C GLY A 480 16.58 -36.62 11.95
N PRO A 481 16.63 -35.29 11.76
CA PRO A 481 17.89 -34.57 11.61
C PRO A 481 18.73 -34.64 12.89
N ALA A 482 20.04 -34.90 12.73
CA ALA A 482 21.00 -34.86 13.83
C ALA A 482 21.40 -33.42 14.22
N TYR A 483 21.13 -32.45 13.35
CA TYR A 483 21.64 -31.08 13.42
C TYR A 483 20.61 -30.03 13.06
N HIS A 484 20.59 -28.91 13.80
CA HIS A 484 19.89 -27.71 13.35
C HIS A 484 20.67 -26.39 13.44
N ASN A 485 20.53 -25.54 12.44
CA ASN A 485 21.18 -24.23 12.39
C ASN A 485 20.17 -23.08 12.40
N LYS A 486 20.61 -21.88 12.80
CA LYS A 486 19.83 -20.66 12.59
C LYS A 486 19.76 -20.35 11.08
N PRO A 487 18.57 -20.24 10.48
CA PRO A 487 18.46 -19.90 9.07
C PRO A 487 18.90 -18.47 8.78
N THR A 488 19.44 -18.26 7.58
CA THR A 488 19.95 -16.96 7.11
C THR A 488 18.82 -16.16 6.46
N LEU A 489 18.46 -15.02 7.06
CA LEU A 489 17.47 -14.09 6.51
C LEU A 489 18.11 -13.15 5.48
N SER A 490 17.51 -13.08 4.28
CA SER A 490 17.75 -11.99 3.33
C SER A 490 16.47 -11.50 2.66
N TYR A 491 16.45 -10.25 2.21
CA TYR A 491 15.28 -9.63 1.59
C TYR A 491 15.66 -8.50 0.63
N ARG A 492 14.77 -8.20 -0.32
CA ARG A 492 14.91 -7.06 -1.24
C ARG A 492 13.55 -6.46 -1.57
N THR A 493 13.57 -5.23 -2.09
CA THR A 493 12.38 -4.48 -2.49
C THR A 493 12.50 -3.98 -3.93
N HIS A 494 11.35 -3.88 -4.61
CA HIS A 494 11.20 -3.16 -5.86
C HIS A 494 10.86 -1.70 -5.54
N VAL A 495 11.62 -0.77 -6.11
CA VAL A 495 11.48 0.67 -5.86
C VAL A 495 11.18 1.39 -7.17
N GLN A 496 10.23 2.33 -7.16
CA GLN A 496 9.85 3.16 -8.30
C GLN A 496 11.08 3.78 -8.99
N GLY A 497 11.24 3.55 -10.29
CA GLY A 497 12.33 4.12 -11.09
C GLY A 497 13.72 3.74 -10.56
N ILE A 498 13.86 2.52 -10.02
CA ILE A 498 15.11 1.84 -9.66
C ILE A 498 14.98 0.33 -9.95
N GLY A 499 13.80 -0.25 -9.76
CA GLY A 499 13.56 -1.68 -9.93
C GLY A 499 13.89 -2.50 -8.69
N TRP A 500 14.16 -3.80 -8.86
CA TRP A 500 14.58 -4.70 -7.79
C TRP A 500 16.00 -4.38 -7.30
N GLN A 501 16.12 -3.98 -6.04
CA GLN A 501 17.42 -3.79 -5.41
C GLN A 501 18.10 -5.13 -5.05
N GLY A 502 19.41 -5.09 -4.80
CA GLY A 502 20.16 -6.26 -4.28
C GLY A 502 19.69 -6.70 -2.88
N TYR A 503 19.81 -8.00 -2.59
CA TYR A 503 19.44 -8.57 -1.29
C TYR A 503 20.21 -7.94 -0.13
N LYS A 504 19.48 -7.69 0.95
CA LYS A 504 19.94 -7.17 2.24
C LYS A 504 19.83 -8.26 3.29
N THR A 505 20.75 -8.28 4.24
CA THR A 505 20.75 -9.25 5.35
C THR A 505 19.99 -8.70 6.56
N SER A 506 19.68 -9.58 7.51
CA SER A 506 18.98 -9.28 8.77
C SER A 506 19.37 -7.92 9.40
N GLY A 507 18.41 -7.00 9.46
CA GLY A 507 18.53 -5.67 10.06
C GLY A 507 18.96 -4.54 9.10
N GLN A 508 19.46 -4.84 7.90
CA GLN A 508 19.88 -3.83 6.93
C GLN A 508 18.68 -3.16 6.23
N THR A 509 18.82 -1.90 5.80
CA THR A 509 17.74 -1.20 5.08
C THR A 509 17.66 -1.66 3.62
N SER A 510 16.47 -2.08 3.18
CA SER A 510 16.10 -2.22 1.77
C SER A 510 15.09 -1.13 1.40
N GLY A 511 15.19 -0.55 0.21
CA GLY A 511 14.40 0.59 -0.26
C GLY A 511 15.19 1.89 -0.30
N THR A 512 14.50 3.02 -0.14
CA THR A 512 15.05 4.37 -0.03
C THR A 512 14.40 5.10 1.15
N SER A 513 15.11 6.06 1.75
CA SER A 513 14.58 6.82 2.90
C SER A 513 14.73 8.31 2.57
N GLY A 514 13.63 9.06 2.57
CA GLY A 514 13.64 10.50 2.28
C GLY A 514 13.79 10.89 0.80
N GLN A 515 13.95 9.93 -0.10
CA GLN A 515 14.08 10.18 -1.55
C GLN A 515 12.72 10.26 -2.28
N SER A 516 11.60 10.16 -1.56
CA SER A 516 10.24 10.17 -2.09
C SER A 516 9.86 9.08 -3.11
N LYS A 517 10.69 8.04 -3.26
CA LYS A 517 10.39 6.87 -4.11
C LYS A 517 9.60 5.82 -3.33
N ARG A 518 8.50 5.33 -3.91
CA ARG A 518 7.66 4.26 -3.32
C ARG A 518 8.34 2.89 -3.46
N LEU A 519 8.11 2.03 -2.47
CA LEU A 519 8.17 0.58 -2.64
C LEU A 519 6.95 0.12 -3.44
N GLU A 520 7.13 -0.89 -4.29
CA GLU A 520 6.06 -1.46 -5.12
C GLU A 520 5.90 -2.97 -4.89
N ALA A 521 7.00 -3.68 -4.58
CA ALA A 521 7.00 -5.10 -4.23
C ALA A 521 8.15 -5.47 -3.26
N ILE A 522 8.06 -6.65 -2.64
CA ILE A 522 9.06 -7.21 -1.73
C ILE A 522 9.25 -8.73 -1.95
N GLN A 523 10.48 -9.20 -1.74
CA GLN A 523 10.82 -10.62 -1.56
C GLN A 523 11.61 -10.79 -0.25
N VAL A 524 11.26 -11.82 0.52
CA VAL A 524 11.92 -12.17 1.79
C VAL A 524 12.18 -13.67 1.78
N GLN A 525 13.42 -14.08 2.04
CA GLN A 525 13.82 -15.49 2.00
C GLN A 525 14.64 -15.89 3.23
N LEU A 526 14.47 -17.15 3.63
CA LEU A 526 15.28 -17.88 4.57
C LEU A 526 16.09 -18.94 3.80
N GLN A 527 17.39 -18.94 4.02
CA GLN A 527 18.35 -19.86 3.40
C GLN A 527 19.03 -20.71 4.47
N LYS A 528 19.55 -21.88 4.08
CA LYS A 528 20.21 -22.85 4.99
C LYS A 528 19.31 -23.18 6.19
N GLN A 529 18.05 -23.53 5.95
CA GLN A 529 17.09 -23.86 7.01
C GLN A 529 17.00 -25.39 7.18
N THR A 530 17.21 -25.89 8.39
CA THR A 530 17.07 -27.32 8.74
C THR A 530 15.87 -27.61 9.66
N ILE A 531 15.03 -26.61 9.96
CA ILE A 531 13.85 -26.70 10.82
C ILE A 531 12.60 -26.69 9.95
N GLY A 532 11.54 -27.43 10.32
CA GLY A 532 10.27 -27.38 9.59
C GLY A 532 9.60 -26.01 9.68
N GLY A 533 9.05 -25.51 8.56
CA GLY A 533 8.34 -24.23 8.53
C GLY A 533 8.76 -23.30 7.40
N SER A 534 8.26 -22.07 7.40
CA SER A 534 8.54 -21.08 6.35
C SER A 534 8.42 -19.65 6.87
N ILE A 535 8.90 -18.68 6.08
CA ILE A 535 8.56 -17.27 6.23
C ILE A 535 7.41 -16.93 5.28
N GLN A 536 6.38 -16.28 5.79
CA GLN A 536 5.21 -15.84 5.04
C GLN A 536 5.01 -14.33 5.20
N TYR A 537 4.67 -13.65 4.12
CA TYR A 537 4.43 -12.20 4.13
C TYR A 537 3.40 -11.79 3.11
N ARG A 538 2.79 -10.64 3.34
CA ARG A 538 1.87 -9.98 2.42
C ARG A 538 1.85 -8.47 2.65
N THR A 539 1.40 -7.72 1.66
CA THR A 539 1.37 -6.27 1.67
C THR A 539 -0.05 -5.73 1.51
N HIS A 540 -0.24 -4.48 1.94
CA HIS A 540 -1.38 -3.66 1.59
C HIS A 540 -0.96 -2.74 0.43
N ILE A 541 -1.61 -2.88 -0.72
CA ILE A 541 -1.24 -2.22 -1.98
C ILE A 541 -2.28 -1.15 -2.31
N GLN A 542 -1.83 -0.01 -2.86
CA GLN A 542 -2.72 1.06 -3.34
C GLN A 542 -3.86 0.52 -4.20
N SER A 543 -5.09 0.93 -3.87
CA SER A 543 -6.35 0.59 -4.55
C SER A 543 -6.74 -0.90 -4.57
N ILE A 544 -5.90 -1.80 -4.06
CA ILE A 544 -6.19 -3.24 -3.93
C ILE A 544 -6.53 -3.60 -2.47
N GLY A 545 -5.79 -3.02 -1.51
CA GLY A 545 -5.87 -3.40 -0.11
C GLY A 545 -4.87 -4.51 0.24
N TRP A 546 -5.15 -5.27 1.30
CA TRP A 546 -4.34 -6.44 1.68
C TRP A 546 -4.47 -7.57 0.66
N GLU A 547 -3.34 -8.14 0.26
CA GLU A 547 -3.32 -9.38 -0.53
C GLU A 547 -4.05 -10.52 0.22
N SER A 548 -4.87 -11.29 -0.50
CA SER A 548 -5.66 -12.39 0.05
C SER A 548 -4.78 -13.57 0.46
N ALA A 549 -3.78 -13.90 -0.36
CA ALA A 549 -2.76 -14.90 -0.07
C ALA A 549 -1.52 -14.28 0.62
N TYR A 550 -0.74 -15.13 1.28
CA TYR A 550 0.60 -14.80 1.72
C TYR A 550 1.61 -15.34 0.71
N ALA A 551 2.52 -14.50 0.24
CA ALA A 551 3.75 -14.95 -0.39
C ALA A 551 4.56 -15.77 0.64
N GLN A 552 5.25 -16.79 0.17
CA GLN A 552 6.10 -17.65 0.99
C GLN A 552 7.52 -17.62 0.46
N ASN A 553 8.51 -17.73 1.35
CA ASN A 553 9.95 -17.89 1.10
C ASN A 553 10.43 -17.58 -0.35
N ASN A 554 10.86 -16.35 -0.58
CA ASN A 554 11.29 -15.79 -1.88
C ASN A 554 10.17 -15.47 -2.91
N GLY A 555 8.90 -15.78 -2.64
CA GLY A 555 7.76 -15.33 -3.46
C GLY A 555 7.63 -13.79 -3.50
N VAL A 556 7.07 -13.24 -4.57
CA VAL A 556 6.81 -11.78 -4.64
C VAL A 556 5.52 -11.45 -3.89
N SER A 557 5.53 -10.36 -3.13
CA SER A 557 4.35 -9.72 -2.55
C SER A 557 4.36 -8.24 -2.95
N GLY A 558 3.21 -7.71 -3.36
CA GLY A 558 3.14 -6.42 -4.05
C GLY A 558 3.09 -6.54 -5.59
N THR A 559 3.27 -5.41 -6.27
CA THR A 559 3.19 -5.32 -7.74
C THR A 559 4.48 -4.79 -8.35
N SER A 560 4.95 -5.40 -9.43
CA SER A 560 6.00 -4.85 -10.30
C SER A 560 5.33 -4.23 -11.54
N GLY A 561 5.83 -3.11 -12.06
CA GLY A 561 5.33 -2.48 -13.31
C GLY A 561 3.99 -1.74 -13.21
N GLN A 562 3.07 -2.14 -12.32
CA GLN A 562 1.72 -1.53 -12.20
C GLN A 562 1.70 -0.11 -11.58
N SER A 563 2.85 0.47 -11.24
CA SER A 563 3.00 1.77 -10.56
C SER A 563 2.23 1.94 -9.23
N LYS A 564 1.73 0.87 -8.62
CA LYS A 564 1.04 0.89 -7.32
C LYS A 564 2.06 0.85 -6.18
N ARG A 565 1.91 1.76 -5.21
CA ARG A 565 2.72 1.76 -3.97
C ARG A 565 2.28 0.65 -3.02
N LEU A 566 3.22 0.13 -2.24
CA LEU A 566 2.95 -0.50 -0.96
C LEU A 566 2.60 0.56 0.07
N GLU A 567 1.66 0.24 0.97
CA GLU A 567 1.22 1.12 2.08
C GLU A 567 1.48 0.46 3.45
N ALA A 568 1.33 -0.86 3.58
CA ALA A 568 1.64 -1.64 4.78
C ALA A 568 2.13 -3.07 4.46
N ILE A 569 2.63 -3.79 5.47
CA ILE A 569 3.14 -5.16 5.38
C ILE A 569 2.84 -5.98 6.66
N GLN A 570 2.64 -7.30 6.51
CA GLN A 570 2.66 -8.30 7.58
C GLN A 570 3.72 -9.37 7.24
N ILE A 571 4.49 -9.83 8.22
CA ILE A 571 5.49 -10.91 8.07
C ILE A 571 5.39 -11.86 9.27
N ARG A 572 5.26 -13.16 9.04
CA ARG A 572 5.17 -14.18 10.07
C ARG A 572 6.04 -15.40 9.74
N LEU A 573 6.40 -16.15 10.77
CA LEU A 573 6.99 -17.48 10.64
C LEU A 573 5.88 -18.54 10.83
N THR A 574 6.03 -19.69 10.17
CA THR A 574 5.11 -20.84 10.29
C THR A 574 5.86 -22.11 10.66
N GLY A 575 5.12 -23.16 11.05
CA GLY A 575 5.70 -24.45 11.44
C GLY A 575 6.53 -24.39 12.71
N GLU A 576 7.42 -25.36 12.88
CA GLU A 576 8.33 -25.48 14.01
C GLU A 576 9.25 -24.26 14.15
N LEU A 577 9.68 -23.65 13.04
CA LEU A 577 10.48 -22.42 13.01
C LEU A 577 9.90 -21.29 13.88
N ALA A 578 8.57 -21.15 13.92
CA ALA A 578 7.87 -20.14 14.72
C ALA A 578 7.97 -20.37 16.24
N ASN A 579 8.37 -21.57 16.69
CA ASN A 579 8.60 -21.89 18.10
C ASN A 579 10.01 -21.49 18.56
N HIS A 580 10.98 -21.42 17.63
CA HIS A 580 12.39 -21.15 17.93
C HIS A 580 12.84 -19.72 17.64
N PHE A 581 12.12 -19.00 16.77
CA PHE A 581 12.46 -17.64 16.36
C PHE A 581 11.26 -16.69 16.42
N ASP A 582 11.58 -15.40 16.50
CA ASP A 582 10.68 -14.28 16.29
C ASP A 582 11.16 -13.45 15.10
N ILE A 583 10.24 -12.94 14.29
CA ILE A 583 10.51 -12.03 13.18
C ILE A 583 10.03 -10.63 13.56
N TYR A 584 10.96 -9.67 13.60
CA TYR A 584 10.67 -8.26 13.79
C TYR A 584 10.87 -7.50 12.48
N TYR A 585 10.01 -6.53 12.19
CA TYR A 585 10.12 -5.69 11.00
C TYR A 585 9.56 -4.30 11.24
N ARG A 586 10.14 -3.30 10.57
CA ARG A 586 9.63 -1.93 10.54
C ARG A 586 9.81 -1.32 9.17
N VAL A 587 9.03 -0.28 8.89
CA VAL A 587 9.01 0.39 7.59
C VAL A 587 9.22 1.90 7.74
N HIS A 588 9.83 2.50 6.73
CA HIS A 588 9.85 3.94 6.54
C HIS A 588 8.62 4.31 5.69
N ALA A 589 7.69 5.08 6.27
CA ALA A 589 6.48 5.52 5.58
C ALA A 589 6.51 7.04 5.33
N GLN A 590 6.00 7.46 4.18
CA GLN A 590 5.86 8.88 3.83
C GLN A 590 5.18 9.65 4.97
N ASN A 591 5.72 10.82 5.29
CA ASN A 591 5.27 11.73 6.36
C ASN A 591 5.23 11.16 7.81
N PHE A 592 5.64 9.91 8.03
CA PHE A 592 5.85 9.32 9.36
C PHE A 592 7.32 9.05 9.68
N GLY A 593 8.15 8.84 8.65
CA GLY A 593 9.51 8.36 8.83
C GLY A 593 9.54 6.88 9.20
N TRP A 594 10.54 6.46 9.99
CA TRP A 594 10.61 5.10 10.54
C TRP A 594 9.56 4.88 11.63
N LEU A 595 8.61 3.99 11.36
CA LEU A 595 7.64 3.49 12.34
C LEU A 595 8.29 2.49 13.31
N GLY A 596 7.55 2.11 14.35
CA GLY A 596 7.96 1.09 15.32
C GLY A 596 8.15 -0.31 14.70
N TRP A 597 8.82 -1.19 15.45
CA TRP A 597 8.97 -2.60 15.08
C TRP A 597 7.69 -3.40 15.38
N ALA A 598 7.08 -3.96 14.34
CA ALA A 598 6.06 -5.00 14.42
C ALA A 598 6.71 -6.37 14.63
N LYS A 599 5.94 -7.31 15.20
CA LYS A 599 6.36 -8.68 15.51
C LYS A 599 5.39 -9.71 14.91
N ASN A 600 5.91 -10.81 14.35
CA ASN A 600 5.18 -12.07 14.07
C ASN A 600 3.75 -11.92 13.49
N GLY A 601 3.56 -11.13 12.43
CA GLY A 601 2.27 -10.95 11.76
C GLY A 601 1.47 -9.73 12.21
N GLU A 602 1.95 -8.94 13.16
CA GLU A 602 1.44 -7.58 13.42
C GLU A 602 1.58 -6.70 12.16
N ASN A 603 0.71 -5.71 11.99
CA ASN A 603 0.83 -4.81 10.85
C ASN A 603 2.02 -3.85 11.05
N ALA A 604 2.72 -3.53 9.96
CA ALA A 604 3.67 -2.41 9.89
C ALA A 604 3.32 -1.49 8.71
N GLY A 605 3.37 -0.17 8.88
CA GLY A 605 3.08 0.80 7.81
C GLY A 605 1.78 1.59 8.01
N THR A 606 1.10 1.92 6.92
CA THR A 606 -0.12 2.74 6.93
C THR A 606 -1.30 2.08 6.19
N GLU A 607 -2.52 2.28 6.70
CA GLU A 607 -3.75 1.80 6.04
C GLU A 607 -4.81 2.91 5.99
N LYS A 608 -5.48 3.09 4.84
CA LYS A 608 -6.43 4.20 4.56
C LYS A 608 -5.83 5.62 4.67
N ILE A 609 -4.51 5.76 4.85
CA ILE A 609 -3.78 7.05 4.86
C ILE A 609 -3.24 7.39 3.46
N SER A 610 -3.12 6.40 2.57
CA SER A 610 -2.56 6.56 1.22
C SER A 610 -1.09 6.98 1.16
N TYR A 611 -0.34 6.77 2.25
CA TYR A 611 1.09 7.05 2.31
C TYR A 611 1.89 5.82 1.86
N ARG A 612 2.85 6.04 0.96
CA ARG A 612 3.76 4.99 0.47
C ARG A 612 4.71 4.52 1.57
N LEU A 613 5.06 3.24 1.52
CA LEU A 613 6.32 2.77 2.08
C LEU A 613 7.46 3.21 1.16
N GLU A 614 8.61 3.52 1.74
CA GLU A 614 9.83 3.91 1.02
C GLU A 614 10.97 2.93 1.31
N ALA A 615 11.05 2.37 2.53
CA ALA A 615 12.04 1.38 2.94
C ALA A 615 11.52 0.41 4.02
N ILE A 616 12.23 -0.69 4.22
CA ILE A 616 11.97 -1.73 5.23
C ILE A 616 13.26 -2.25 5.87
N GLN A 617 13.17 -2.63 7.14
CA GLN A 617 14.15 -3.46 7.84
C GLN A 617 13.42 -4.68 8.43
N ILE A 618 14.05 -5.86 8.34
CA ILE A 618 13.52 -7.14 8.85
C ILE A 618 14.65 -7.86 9.59
N GLN A 619 14.38 -8.39 10.79
CA GLN A 619 15.37 -9.02 11.64
C GLN A 619 14.83 -10.29 12.30
N LEU A 620 15.56 -11.40 12.09
CA LEU A 620 15.25 -12.71 12.68
C LEU A 620 16.06 -12.90 13.97
N VAL A 621 15.37 -13.04 15.09
CA VAL A 621 15.96 -13.23 16.44
C VAL A 621 15.39 -14.48 17.10
N LYS A 622 15.98 -14.94 18.20
CA LYS A 622 15.48 -16.16 18.88
C LYS A 622 14.14 -15.86 19.54
N LYS A 623 13.37 -16.91 19.82
CA LYS A 623 12.08 -16.79 20.49
C LYS A 623 12.21 -16.06 21.84
N GLY A 624 11.50 -14.95 21.98
CA GLY A 624 11.51 -14.12 23.18
C GLY A 624 12.60 -13.06 23.24
N ASP A 625 13.52 -12.99 22.28
CA ASP A 625 14.50 -11.90 22.20
C ASP A 625 13.79 -10.55 22.00
N ALA A 626 14.39 -9.48 22.55
CA ALA A 626 13.87 -8.13 22.44
C ALA A 626 13.86 -7.60 20.99
N ALA A 627 12.94 -6.68 20.70
CA ALA A 627 12.92 -5.96 19.43
C ALA A 627 14.21 -5.10 19.26
N PRO A 628 14.68 -4.85 18.02
CA PRO A 628 15.88 -4.02 17.80
C PRO A 628 15.72 -2.53 18.15
N GLY A 629 14.51 -2.10 18.52
CA GLY A 629 14.18 -0.74 18.93
C GLY A 629 12.71 -0.67 19.38
N SER A 630 12.17 0.56 19.47
CA SER A 630 10.79 0.77 19.92
C SER A 630 9.76 0.03 19.03
N THR A 631 8.82 -0.65 19.67
CA THR A 631 7.64 -1.28 19.05
C THR A 631 6.42 -0.34 18.99
N ASN A 632 6.50 0.84 19.62
CA ASN A 632 5.41 1.81 19.64
C ASN A 632 5.12 2.33 18.23
N LYS A 633 3.83 2.36 17.85
CA LYS A 633 3.35 2.85 16.54
C LYS A 633 4.06 2.17 15.36
N ALA A 634 4.12 0.84 15.33
CA ALA A 634 4.52 0.11 14.12
C ALA A 634 3.55 0.35 12.93
N TYR A 635 2.30 0.67 13.22
CA TYR A 635 1.22 0.80 12.25
C TYR A 635 0.31 2.00 12.56
N ALA A 636 -0.07 2.73 11.51
CA ALA A 636 -0.97 3.87 11.57
C ALA A 636 -2.16 3.70 10.61
N ARG A 637 -3.38 4.01 11.05
CA ARG A 637 -4.59 3.85 10.25
C ARG A 637 -5.48 5.08 10.35
N ARG A 638 -6.06 5.51 9.23
CA ARG A 638 -7.10 6.56 9.26
C ARG A 638 -8.31 6.04 10.07
N PRO A 639 -8.83 6.80 11.05
CA PRO A 639 -10.04 6.41 11.75
C PRO A 639 -11.24 6.36 10.79
N ASP A 640 -12.19 5.47 11.07
CA ASP A 640 -13.48 5.46 10.39
C ASP A 640 -14.39 6.50 11.07
N ILE A 641 -14.96 7.43 10.29
CA ILE A 641 -15.89 8.46 10.80
C ILE A 641 -17.34 8.02 10.58
N SER A 642 -18.19 8.22 11.60
CA SER A 642 -19.64 8.15 11.46
C SER A 642 -20.34 9.29 12.22
N TYR A 643 -21.52 9.69 11.74
CA TYR A 643 -22.28 10.80 12.33
C TYR A 643 -23.78 10.62 12.14
N ARG A 644 -24.56 11.30 12.98
CA ARG A 644 -26.01 11.35 12.90
C ARG A 644 -26.55 12.69 13.39
N THR A 645 -27.77 13.01 12.98
CA THR A 645 -28.46 14.24 13.35
C THR A 645 -29.77 13.95 14.07
N HIS A 646 -30.19 14.88 14.95
CA HIS A 646 -31.53 14.93 15.50
C HIS A 646 -32.39 15.79 14.59
N ILE A 647 -33.48 15.23 14.06
CA ILE A 647 -34.30 15.85 13.02
C ILE A 647 -35.71 16.08 13.57
N GLN A 648 -36.29 17.26 13.30
CA GLN A 648 -37.64 17.63 13.73
C GLN A 648 -38.67 16.54 13.38
N GLY A 649 -39.39 16.07 14.40
CA GLY A 649 -40.46 15.08 14.24
C GLY A 649 -40.00 13.67 13.84
N ILE A 650 -38.69 13.39 13.85
CA ILE A 650 -38.10 12.07 13.64
C ILE A 650 -37.27 11.64 14.86
N GLY A 651 -36.52 12.58 15.46
CA GLY A 651 -35.55 12.29 16.51
C GLY A 651 -34.16 11.99 15.93
N TRP A 652 -33.37 11.18 16.64
CA TRP A 652 -32.03 10.78 16.20
C TRP A 652 -32.08 9.77 15.04
N ASP A 653 -31.47 10.12 13.91
CA ASP A 653 -31.25 9.22 12.77
C ASP A 653 -30.22 8.10 13.10
N LYS A 654 -30.10 7.11 12.22
CA LYS A 654 -29.01 6.13 12.25
C LYS A 654 -27.65 6.81 11.99
N TYR A 655 -26.58 6.16 12.45
CA TYR A 655 -25.22 6.57 12.10
C TYR A 655 -24.96 6.36 10.61
N GLN A 656 -24.60 7.44 9.92
CA GLN A 656 -24.19 7.48 8.53
C GLN A 656 -22.66 7.43 8.46
N ALA A 657 -22.13 6.79 7.40
CA ALA A 657 -20.69 6.70 7.16
C ALA A 657 -20.14 7.97 6.50
N SER A 658 -18.81 8.11 6.48
CA SER A 658 -18.07 9.16 5.75
C SER A 658 -18.69 9.53 4.40
N GLY A 659 -18.97 10.81 4.20
CA GLY A 659 -19.51 11.38 2.97
C GLY A 659 -21.02 11.14 2.73
N GLN A 660 -21.69 10.29 3.50
CA GLN A 660 -23.13 10.05 3.35
C GLN A 660 -23.98 11.17 3.99
N SER A 661 -25.15 11.46 3.45
CA SER A 661 -26.03 12.50 4.00
C SER A 661 -26.70 12.03 5.29
N SER A 662 -26.61 12.80 6.38
CA SER A 662 -27.50 12.66 7.53
C SER A 662 -28.46 13.85 7.57
N GLY A 663 -29.75 13.61 7.84
CA GLY A 663 -30.82 14.61 7.70
C GLY A 663 -31.78 14.31 6.54
N THR A 664 -32.57 15.30 6.15
CA THR A 664 -33.60 15.18 5.11
C THR A 664 -33.59 16.36 4.15
N VAL A 665 -33.03 16.17 2.95
CA VAL A 665 -33.07 17.19 1.88
C VAL A 665 -34.50 17.37 1.37
N GLY A 666 -34.97 18.63 1.23
CA GLY A 666 -36.23 18.97 0.58
C GLY A 666 -37.51 18.70 1.39
N GLN A 667 -37.44 17.98 2.51
CA GLN A 667 -38.61 17.68 3.36
C GLN A 667 -39.01 18.82 4.32
N SER A 668 -38.30 19.96 4.27
CA SER A 668 -38.52 21.12 5.16
C SER A 668 -38.40 20.86 6.67
N LYS A 669 -37.73 19.78 7.08
CA LYS A 669 -37.45 19.48 8.50
C LYS A 669 -36.11 20.06 8.92
N ARG A 670 -36.08 20.75 10.06
CA ARG A 670 -34.82 21.26 10.65
C ARG A 670 -34.00 20.13 11.28
N LEU A 671 -32.68 20.27 11.21
CA LEU A 671 -31.77 19.65 12.17
C LEU A 671 -31.83 20.44 13.48
N GLU A 672 -31.74 19.74 14.61
CA GLU A 672 -31.79 20.30 15.96
C GLU A 672 -30.49 20.02 16.76
N ALA A 673 -29.84 18.88 16.51
CA ALA A 673 -28.57 18.49 17.11
C ALA A 673 -27.76 17.53 16.21
N ILE A 674 -26.48 17.32 16.54
CA ILE A 674 -25.57 16.40 15.84
C ILE A 674 -24.67 15.62 16.82
N GLN A 675 -24.32 14.38 16.44
CA GLN A 675 -23.24 13.59 17.03
C GLN A 675 -22.29 13.10 15.91
N VAL A 676 -20.99 13.21 16.12
CA VAL A 676 -19.92 12.78 15.21
C VAL A 676 -18.90 11.97 16.01
N GLN A 677 -18.57 10.77 15.57
CA GLN A 677 -17.67 9.86 16.28
C GLN A 677 -16.61 9.25 15.36
N LEU A 678 -15.44 8.99 15.93
CA LEU A 678 -14.35 8.24 15.30
C LEU A 678 -14.29 6.82 15.86
N GLN A 679 -13.99 5.86 14.99
CA GLN A 679 -13.86 4.44 15.29
C GLN A 679 -12.56 3.89 14.68
N ASN A 680 -12.08 2.75 15.19
CA ASN A 680 -10.89 2.06 14.68
C ASN A 680 -9.64 2.96 14.61
N GLN A 681 -9.46 3.79 15.63
CA GLN A 681 -8.42 4.81 15.72
C GLN A 681 -7.18 4.27 16.47
N ASN A 682 -6.01 4.34 15.84
CA ASN A 682 -4.70 4.04 16.45
C ASN A 682 -3.70 5.22 16.36
N ILE A 683 -4.19 6.40 15.97
CA ILE A 683 -3.45 7.68 15.91
C ILE A 683 -4.02 8.60 16.98
N SER A 684 -3.20 9.39 17.68
CA SER A 684 -3.69 10.23 18.79
C SER A 684 -4.51 11.44 18.31
N GLY A 685 -5.57 11.82 19.03
CA GLY A 685 -6.43 12.95 18.66
C GLY A 685 -7.94 12.69 18.83
N ALA A 686 -8.76 13.68 18.47
CA ALA A 686 -10.22 13.58 18.48
C ALA A 686 -10.85 14.39 17.34
N ILE A 687 -12.13 14.14 17.04
CA ILE A 687 -12.97 15.07 16.28
C ILE A 687 -13.71 16.01 17.26
N GLN A 688 -13.65 17.30 16.98
CA GLN A 688 -14.27 18.38 17.73
C GLN A 688 -15.30 19.09 16.86
N TYR A 689 -16.46 19.45 17.40
CA TYR A 689 -17.48 20.19 16.67
C TYR A 689 -18.35 21.05 17.59
N ARG A 690 -18.96 22.08 16.99
CA ARG A 690 -19.98 22.94 17.62
C ARG A 690 -20.92 23.53 16.57
N THR A 691 -22.09 23.98 16.99
CA THR A 691 -23.13 24.50 16.11
C THR A 691 -23.53 25.94 16.44
N HIS A 692 -24.10 26.62 15.45
CA HIS A 692 -24.87 27.85 15.62
C HIS A 692 -26.34 27.48 15.74
N ILE A 693 -26.96 27.86 16.85
CA ILE A 693 -28.33 27.43 17.22
C ILE A 693 -29.22 28.67 17.30
N GLN A 694 -30.46 28.52 16.82
CA GLN A 694 -31.50 29.56 16.90
C GLN A 694 -31.63 30.19 18.31
N ASP A 695 -31.62 31.52 18.35
CA ASP A 695 -31.70 32.40 19.53
C ASP A 695 -30.61 32.14 20.62
N ILE A 696 -29.57 31.37 20.31
CA ILE A 696 -28.43 31.08 21.21
C ILE A 696 -27.13 31.56 20.57
N GLY A 697 -26.99 31.43 19.25
CA GLY A 697 -25.75 31.71 18.53
C GLY A 697 -24.81 30.50 18.51
N TRP A 698 -23.51 30.75 18.34
CA TRP A 698 -22.47 29.72 18.43
C TRP A 698 -22.31 29.20 19.86
N GLU A 699 -22.24 27.87 20.03
CA GLU A 699 -21.93 27.27 21.33
C GLU A 699 -20.54 27.72 21.84
N ASN A 700 -20.45 27.99 23.15
CA ASN A 700 -19.24 28.52 23.82
C ASN A 700 -18.01 27.58 23.79
N GLY A 701 -18.18 26.31 23.41
CA GLY A 701 -17.11 25.34 23.33
C GLY A 701 -17.39 24.23 22.32
N PHE A 702 -16.35 23.48 21.97
CA PHE A 702 -16.46 22.31 21.09
C PHE A 702 -16.72 21.05 21.92
N VAL A 703 -17.75 20.28 21.55
CA VAL A 703 -17.88 18.90 22.04
C VAL A 703 -16.94 17.98 21.27
N GLN A 704 -16.61 16.84 21.85
CA GLN A 704 -15.68 15.86 21.26
C GLN A 704 -16.38 14.51 21.05
N ASN A 705 -15.89 13.71 20.09
CA ASN A 705 -16.14 12.27 19.93
C ASN A 705 -17.46 11.76 20.55
N ASN A 706 -18.55 11.76 19.77
CA ASN A 706 -19.90 11.31 20.17
C ASN A 706 -20.65 12.24 21.16
N GLY A 707 -20.08 13.37 21.57
CA GLY A 707 -20.80 14.41 22.31
C GLY A 707 -21.98 15.01 21.52
N VAL A 708 -23.02 15.51 22.19
CA VAL A 708 -24.15 16.18 21.51
C VAL A 708 -23.84 17.67 21.39
N SER A 709 -23.91 18.20 20.17
CA SER A 709 -23.88 19.64 19.88
C SER A 709 -25.23 20.04 19.29
N GLY A 710 -25.80 21.16 19.73
CA GLY A 710 -27.18 21.53 19.44
C GLY A 710 -28.16 21.19 20.57
N THR A 711 -29.46 21.15 20.26
CA THR A 711 -30.53 20.89 21.24
C THR A 711 -31.40 19.70 20.84
N SER A 712 -31.91 18.95 21.82
CA SER A 712 -32.91 17.91 21.59
C SER A 712 -34.14 18.23 22.44
N GLY A 713 -35.33 18.17 21.84
CA GLY A 713 -36.60 18.46 22.52
C GLY A 713 -36.92 19.95 22.74
N GLN A 714 -35.98 20.87 22.48
CA GLN A 714 -36.19 22.32 22.63
C GLN A 714 -36.77 23.00 21.37
N SER A 715 -36.98 22.25 20.29
CA SER A 715 -37.50 22.76 19.00
C SER A 715 -36.68 23.87 18.31
N LYS A 716 -35.42 24.09 18.71
CA LYS A 716 -34.52 25.06 18.07
C LYS A 716 -33.79 24.42 16.89
N ARG A 717 -33.71 25.14 15.77
CA ARG A 717 -32.94 24.73 14.58
C ARG A 717 -31.44 24.97 14.76
N LEU A 718 -30.64 24.13 14.10
CA LEU A 718 -29.27 24.45 13.73
C LEU A 718 -29.27 25.35 12.50
N GLU A 719 -28.32 26.28 12.42
CA GLU A 719 -28.17 27.23 11.31
C GLU A 719 -26.78 27.15 10.67
N ALA A 720 -25.74 26.82 11.45
CA ALA A 720 -24.38 26.59 10.99
C ALA A 720 -23.61 25.60 11.88
N ILE A 721 -22.45 25.13 11.43
CA ILE A 721 -21.57 24.18 12.14
C ILE A 721 -20.08 24.46 11.88
N GLN A 722 -19.23 24.12 12.84
CA GLN A 722 -17.77 24.04 12.73
C GLN A 722 -17.30 22.66 13.19
N ILE A 723 -16.36 22.04 12.47
CA ILE A 723 -15.81 20.71 12.78
C ILE A 723 -14.28 20.74 12.55
N GLN A 724 -13.50 20.26 13.50
CA GLN A 724 -12.04 20.20 13.42
C GLN A 724 -11.47 18.89 13.98
N LEU A 725 -10.25 18.55 13.58
CA LEU A 725 -9.48 17.46 14.18
C LEU A 725 -8.45 18.02 15.17
N THR A 726 -8.04 17.22 16.14
CA THR A 726 -7.02 17.59 17.14
C THR A 726 -5.92 16.54 17.25
N GLY A 727 -4.81 16.90 17.90
CA GLY A 727 -3.66 16.00 18.09
C GLY A 727 -2.99 15.60 16.78
N GLU A 728 -2.43 14.41 16.75
CA GLU A 728 -1.75 13.81 15.59
C GLU A 728 -2.72 13.52 14.41
N LEU A 729 -4.02 13.35 14.67
CA LEU A 729 -5.00 13.31 13.57
C LEU A 729 -5.00 14.61 12.75
N ALA A 730 -4.80 15.77 13.38
CA ALA A 730 -4.74 17.06 12.68
C ALA A 730 -3.44 17.29 11.90
N THR A 731 -2.36 16.54 12.19
CA THR A 731 -1.12 16.62 11.42
C THR A 731 -1.19 15.81 10.12
N HIS A 732 -1.96 14.71 10.10
CA HIS A 732 -2.04 13.79 8.94
C HIS A 732 -3.34 13.84 8.14
N PHE A 733 -4.41 14.44 8.66
CA PHE A 733 -5.72 14.47 7.99
C PHE A 733 -6.37 15.86 7.98
N ASP A 734 -7.22 16.06 6.96
CA ASP A 734 -8.15 17.17 6.85
C ASP A 734 -9.58 16.64 7.04
N VAL A 735 -10.44 17.41 7.73
CA VAL A 735 -11.87 17.16 7.80
C VAL A 735 -12.62 18.18 6.94
N TYR A 736 -13.35 17.68 5.95
CA TYR A 736 -14.24 18.46 5.09
C TYR A 736 -15.70 18.19 5.45
N TYR A 737 -16.52 19.23 5.44
CA TYR A 737 -17.96 19.11 5.71
C TYR A 737 -18.75 20.18 4.97
N ARG A 738 -19.99 19.85 4.60
CA ARG A 738 -20.96 20.81 4.04
C ARG A 738 -22.36 20.51 4.55
N VAL A 739 -23.24 21.50 4.41
CA VAL A 739 -24.62 21.43 4.90
C VAL A 739 -25.61 21.84 3.81
N HIS A 740 -26.80 21.25 3.85
CA HIS A 740 -27.96 21.69 3.10
C HIS A 740 -28.71 22.72 3.96
N ALA A 741 -28.74 23.98 3.53
CA ALA A 741 -29.43 25.06 4.22
C ALA A 741 -30.72 25.43 3.48
N GLN A 742 -31.78 25.76 4.23
CA GLN A 742 -33.03 26.27 3.67
C GLN A 742 -32.76 27.45 2.72
N ASN A 743 -33.47 27.46 1.59
CA ASN A 743 -33.40 28.44 0.49
C ASN A 743 -32.04 28.55 -0.25
N PHE A 744 -30.95 27.97 0.27
CA PHE A 744 -29.64 27.95 -0.41
C PHE A 744 -29.26 26.59 -0.99
N GLY A 745 -29.89 25.51 -0.53
CA GLY A 745 -29.53 24.15 -0.95
C GLY A 745 -28.21 23.69 -0.32
N TRP A 746 -27.45 22.85 -1.02
CA TRP A 746 -26.11 22.45 -0.61
C TRP A 746 -25.11 23.59 -0.79
N LEU A 747 -24.55 24.06 0.34
CA LEU A 747 -23.42 24.99 0.35
C LEU A 747 -22.10 24.28 0.04
N GLY A 748 -21.04 25.06 -0.17
CA GLY A 748 -19.69 24.53 -0.38
C GLY A 748 -19.13 23.73 0.81
N TRP A 749 -18.04 22.99 0.56
CA TRP A 749 -17.30 22.27 1.58
C TRP A 749 -16.41 23.22 2.40
N ALA A 750 -16.72 23.34 3.70
CA ALA A 750 -15.82 23.88 4.71
C ALA A 750 -14.72 22.87 5.07
N LYS A 751 -13.64 23.37 5.69
CA LYS A 751 -12.45 22.61 6.07
C LYS A 751 -11.99 23.02 7.48
N ASN A 752 -11.57 22.05 8.30
CA ASN A 752 -10.79 22.23 9.54
C ASN A 752 -11.19 23.46 10.39
N GLY A 753 -12.42 23.49 10.89
CA GLY A 753 -12.92 24.54 11.80
C GLY A 753 -13.56 25.75 11.11
N ALA A 754 -13.45 25.90 9.79
CA ALA A 754 -14.17 26.94 9.04
C ALA A 754 -15.70 26.75 9.16
N SER A 755 -16.48 27.83 9.23
CA SER A 755 -17.94 27.71 9.33
C SER A 755 -18.54 27.07 8.07
N ALA A 756 -19.62 26.29 8.25
CA ALA A 756 -20.51 25.85 7.18
C ALA A 756 -21.97 26.15 7.56
N GLY A 757 -22.79 26.67 6.64
CA GLY A 757 -24.20 27.03 6.89
C GLY A 757 -24.53 28.51 6.72
N THR A 758 -25.46 29.01 7.51
CA THR A 758 -25.90 30.43 7.46
C THR A 758 -25.92 31.08 8.84
N GLU A 759 -25.63 32.37 8.89
CA GLU A 759 -25.74 33.17 10.12
C GLU A 759 -26.57 34.44 9.83
N GLY A 760 -27.49 34.79 10.71
CA GLY A 760 -28.37 35.97 10.57
C GLY A 760 -29.53 35.86 9.57
N TYR A 761 -29.63 34.75 8.82
CA TYR A 761 -30.76 34.49 7.91
C TYR A 761 -31.96 33.79 8.58
N SER A 762 -31.81 33.27 9.79
CA SER A 762 -32.81 32.43 10.47
C SER A 762 -33.21 31.16 9.69
N TYR A 763 -32.30 30.65 8.85
CA TYR A 763 -32.53 29.47 8.01
C TYR A 763 -32.05 28.20 8.70
N ARG A 764 -32.89 27.15 8.64
CA ARG A 764 -32.56 25.84 9.18
C ARG A 764 -31.53 25.13 8.30
N LEU A 765 -30.66 24.36 8.93
CA LEU A 765 -30.00 23.23 8.28
C LEU A 765 -31.00 22.08 8.14
N GLU A 766 -30.89 21.32 7.06
CA GLU A 766 -31.75 20.17 6.74
C GLU A 766 -30.95 18.87 6.59
N SER A 767 -29.68 18.95 6.18
CA SER A 767 -28.77 17.79 6.07
C SER A 767 -27.30 18.20 6.16
N ILE A 768 -26.43 17.24 6.48
CA ILE A 768 -24.97 17.40 6.55
C ILE A 768 -24.23 16.21 5.93
N GLN A 769 -23.07 16.48 5.33
CA GLN A 769 -22.06 15.49 4.94
C GLN A 769 -20.71 15.84 5.60
N ILE A 770 -19.97 14.84 6.08
CA ILE A 770 -18.66 15.00 6.73
C ILE A 770 -17.71 13.90 6.21
N GLN A 771 -16.47 14.24 5.87
CA GLN A 771 -15.48 13.31 5.36
C GLN A 771 -14.08 13.65 5.88
N ILE A 772 -13.32 12.63 6.27
CA ILE A 772 -11.90 12.75 6.63
C ILE A 772 -11.06 12.23 5.47
N VAL A 773 -10.12 13.04 5.00
CA VAL A 773 -9.17 12.69 3.93
C VAL A 773 -7.73 12.90 4.41
N PRO A 774 -6.72 12.23 3.81
CA PRO A 774 -5.32 12.54 4.09
C PRO A 774 -5.02 14.01 3.77
N LYS A 775 -4.14 14.63 4.56
CA LYS A 775 -3.76 16.02 4.37
C LYS A 775 -3.16 16.21 2.97
N SER A 776 -3.46 17.36 2.36
CA SER A 776 -3.21 17.70 0.94
C SER A 776 -4.15 17.08 -0.10
N TYR A 777 -5.16 16.30 0.28
CA TYR A 777 -6.23 15.91 -0.65
C TYR A 777 -7.25 17.04 -0.84
N SER A 778 -7.79 17.13 -2.05
CA SER A 778 -8.86 18.07 -2.42
C SER A 778 -10.16 17.79 -1.66
N ALA A 779 -11.00 18.83 -1.55
CA ALA A 779 -12.36 18.67 -1.03
C ALA A 779 -13.19 17.74 -1.95
N PRO A 780 -14.22 17.03 -1.44
CA PRO A 780 -15.09 16.18 -2.28
C PRO A 780 -15.97 16.92 -3.30
N GLY A 781 -15.86 18.24 -3.39
CA GLY A 781 -16.59 19.10 -4.32
C GLY A 781 -16.25 20.57 -4.08
N SER A 782 -17.03 21.49 -4.66
CA SER A 782 -16.79 22.94 -4.54
C SER A 782 -16.67 23.41 -3.09
N THR A 783 -15.63 24.20 -2.82
CA THR A 783 -15.40 24.92 -1.55
C THR A 783 -15.92 26.36 -1.59
N SER A 784 -16.65 26.75 -2.63
CA SER A 784 -17.19 28.11 -2.77
C SER A 784 -18.40 28.32 -1.86
N ASN A 785 -18.46 29.45 -1.16
CA ASN A 785 -19.56 29.84 -0.26
C ASN A 785 -20.01 28.70 0.68
N PRO A 786 -19.11 28.10 1.50
CA PRO A 786 -19.49 27.07 2.46
C PRO A 786 -20.36 27.64 3.59
N PHE A 787 -20.22 28.94 3.85
CA PHE A 787 -20.93 29.68 4.87
C PHE A 787 -21.34 31.06 4.35
N ILE A 788 -22.58 31.46 4.63
CA ILE A 788 -23.15 32.74 4.20
C ILE A 788 -23.69 33.49 5.42
N LYS A 789 -23.04 34.59 5.77
CA LYS A 789 -23.48 35.51 6.84
C LYS A 789 -24.30 36.64 6.25
N LYS A 790 -25.49 36.91 6.82
CA LYS A 790 -26.33 38.05 6.41
C LYS A 790 -25.55 39.34 6.68
N ARG A 791 -25.33 40.16 5.64
CA ARG A 791 -24.79 41.52 5.82
C ARG A 791 -25.81 42.34 6.60
N THR A 792 -25.35 43.08 7.61
CA THR A 792 -26.15 44.06 8.34
C THR A 792 -25.91 45.49 7.85
N GLU A 793 -24.77 45.72 7.17
CA GLU A 793 -24.35 47.02 6.64
C GLU A 793 -23.59 46.85 5.32
N ILE A 794 -23.57 47.90 4.48
CA ILE A 794 -22.86 47.97 3.20
C ILE A 794 -22.72 49.42 2.70
N VAL A 795 -21.63 49.72 1.98
CA VAL A 795 -21.52 50.88 1.08
C VAL A 795 -21.21 50.35 -0.32
N LEU A 796 -21.90 50.87 -1.33
CA LEU A 796 -21.78 50.48 -2.73
C LEU A 796 -20.84 51.47 -3.45
N GLU A 797 -19.54 51.33 -3.21
CA GLU A 797 -18.50 52.22 -3.76
C GLU A 797 -18.49 52.28 -5.30
N ASN A 798 -19.04 51.26 -5.95
CA ASN A 798 -19.20 51.19 -7.40
C ASN A 798 -20.33 52.08 -7.95
N VAL A 799 -21.17 52.70 -7.11
CA VAL A 799 -22.19 53.65 -7.58
C VAL A 799 -21.52 55.00 -7.84
N PRO A 800 -21.47 55.51 -9.08
CA PRO A 800 -20.93 56.83 -9.33
C PRO A 800 -21.97 57.91 -9.00
N TYR A 801 -21.51 59.05 -8.51
CA TYR A 801 -22.35 60.24 -8.44
C TYR A 801 -22.51 60.86 -9.83
N VAL A 802 -23.74 61.26 -10.18
CA VAL A 802 -24.08 61.95 -11.43
C VAL A 802 -24.96 63.15 -11.09
N SER A 803 -24.46 64.36 -11.36
CA SER A 803 -25.22 65.59 -11.19
C SER A 803 -26.25 65.76 -12.31
N GLN A 804 -27.42 66.34 -11.99
CA GLN A 804 -28.34 66.85 -13.01
C GLN A 804 -27.95 68.25 -13.53
N TYR A 805 -26.91 68.87 -12.97
CA TYR A 805 -26.41 70.20 -13.35
C TYR A 805 -25.07 70.16 -14.11
N THR A 806 -24.27 69.09 -13.96
CA THR A 806 -22.93 68.96 -14.56
C THR A 806 -22.65 67.53 -15.04
N PRO A 807 -22.04 67.32 -16.22
CA PRO A 807 -21.69 68.32 -17.24
C PRO A 807 -22.92 68.84 -18.02
N VAL A 808 -24.06 68.17 -17.93
CA VAL A 808 -25.31 68.57 -18.58
C VAL A 808 -26.14 69.39 -17.61
N PHE A 809 -26.41 70.65 -17.94
CA PHE A 809 -27.28 71.51 -17.14
C PHE A 809 -28.75 71.21 -17.42
N SER A 810 -29.31 70.23 -16.71
CA SER A 810 -30.71 69.78 -16.81
C SER A 810 -31.42 69.86 -15.45
N PRO A 811 -31.87 71.06 -15.00
CA PRO A 811 -32.39 71.26 -13.65
C PRO A 811 -33.65 70.46 -13.30
N TRP A 812 -34.38 69.94 -14.28
CA TRP A 812 -35.52 69.01 -14.09
C TRP A 812 -35.21 67.57 -14.52
N GLY A 813 -33.93 67.25 -14.75
CA GLY A 813 -33.44 65.98 -15.26
C GLY A 813 -33.09 64.93 -14.20
N CYS A 814 -33.66 64.99 -12.98
CA CYS A 814 -33.29 64.10 -11.87
C CYS A 814 -33.42 62.61 -12.21
N ALA A 815 -34.45 62.22 -12.96
CA ALA A 815 -34.65 60.84 -13.41
C ALA A 815 -33.51 60.35 -14.32
N GLY A 816 -33.10 61.18 -15.29
CA GLY A 816 -31.98 60.90 -16.19
C GLY A 816 -30.65 60.74 -15.45
N ALA A 817 -30.37 61.63 -14.49
CA ALA A 817 -29.18 61.55 -13.66
C ALA A 817 -29.19 60.28 -12.76
N ALA A 818 -30.30 60.02 -12.06
CA ALA A 818 -30.43 58.85 -11.18
C ALA A 818 -30.35 57.51 -11.94
N MET A 819 -30.97 57.37 -13.12
CA MET A 819 -30.83 56.16 -13.93
C MET A 819 -29.40 55.97 -14.45
N THR A 820 -28.70 57.07 -14.72
CA THR A 820 -27.29 57.07 -15.15
C THR A 820 -26.39 56.54 -14.02
N MET A 821 -26.64 56.90 -12.76
CA MET A 821 -25.94 56.31 -11.61
C MET A 821 -26.17 54.79 -11.52
N LEU A 822 -27.42 54.33 -11.64
CA LEU A 822 -27.77 52.90 -11.58
C LEU A 822 -27.07 52.10 -12.69
N LEU A 823 -27.19 52.52 -13.94
CA LEU A 823 -26.58 51.81 -15.08
C LEU A 823 -25.04 51.80 -14.98
N ARG A 824 -24.42 52.94 -14.67
CA ARG A 824 -22.96 53.02 -14.53
C ARG A 824 -22.44 52.23 -13.33
N SER A 825 -23.24 51.98 -12.28
CA SER A 825 -22.86 51.07 -11.18
C SER A 825 -22.67 49.60 -11.61
N ARG A 826 -23.15 49.24 -12.81
CA ARG A 826 -22.90 47.94 -13.48
C ARG A 826 -21.87 48.05 -14.61
N ASN A 827 -21.05 49.11 -14.62
CA ASN A 827 -20.11 49.47 -15.70
C ASN A 827 -20.78 49.66 -17.07
N ILE A 828 -22.08 49.98 -17.09
CA ILE A 828 -22.82 50.22 -18.34
C ILE A 828 -22.67 51.68 -18.72
N SER A 829 -21.89 51.93 -19.77
CA SER A 829 -21.64 53.28 -20.26
C SER A 829 -22.91 53.84 -20.90
N VAL A 830 -23.44 54.90 -20.28
CA VAL A 830 -24.53 55.72 -20.81
C VAL A 830 -24.14 57.19 -20.71
N ASP A 831 -24.34 57.91 -21.81
CA ASP A 831 -24.15 59.36 -21.85
C ASP A 831 -25.38 60.08 -21.27
N LEU A 832 -25.13 61.05 -20.38
CA LEU A 832 -26.20 61.78 -19.70
C LEU A 832 -26.97 62.67 -20.68
N ARG A 833 -26.29 63.28 -21.66
CA ARG A 833 -26.94 64.20 -22.60
C ARG A 833 -27.94 63.45 -23.49
N TYR A 834 -27.51 62.32 -24.06
CA TYR A 834 -28.37 61.42 -24.82
C TYR A 834 -29.56 60.92 -23.96
N VAL A 835 -29.31 60.56 -22.70
CA VAL A 835 -30.36 60.10 -21.77
C VAL A 835 -31.45 61.16 -21.56
N GLN A 836 -31.07 62.43 -21.37
CA GLN A 836 -32.01 63.54 -21.21
C GLN A 836 -32.73 63.89 -22.52
N ASP A 837 -32.00 64.01 -23.64
CA ASP A 837 -32.56 64.38 -24.95
C ASP A 837 -33.58 63.36 -25.49
N ASN A 838 -33.49 62.09 -25.06
CA ASN A 838 -34.35 60.99 -25.51
C ASN A 838 -35.30 60.46 -24.41
N LEU A 839 -35.40 61.16 -23.27
CA LEU A 839 -36.25 60.74 -22.16
C LEU A 839 -37.73 60.67 -22.62
N PRO A 840 -38.51 59.62 -22.26
CA PRO A 840 -39.91 59.55 -22.66
C PRO A 840 -40.74 60.72 -22.09
N MET A 841 -41.31 61.56 -22.97
CA MET A 841 -42.08 62.77 -22.60
C MET A 841 -43.59 62.61 -22.78
N TYR A 842 -44.37 63.21 -21.90
CA TYR A 842 -45.82 63.40 -22.02
C TYR A 842 -46.14 64.55 -23.00
N PRO A 843 -47.19 64.47 -23.85
CA PRO A 843 -48.21 63.41 -23.93
C PRO A 843 -47.84 62.21 -24.79
N LYS A 844 -46.74 62.27 -25.57
CA LYS A 844 -46.33 61.18 -26.49
C LYS A 844 -46.18 59.83 -25.78
N HIS A 845 -45.72 59.83 -24.53
CA HIS A 845 -45.68 58.69 -23.64
C HIS A 845 -46.56 58.96 -22.41
N PRO A 846 -47.67 58.23 -22.17
CA PRO A 846 -48.60 58.50 -21.06
C PRO A 846 -48.01 58.38 -19.64
N GLY A 847 -46.89 57.65 -19.49
CA GLY A 847 -46.10 57.59 -18.25
C GLY A 847 -44.83 58.44 -18.26
N GLY A 848 -44.60 59.20 -19.34
CA GLY A 848 -43.42 60.05 -19.52
C GLY A 848 -43.38 61.26 -18.60
N GLN A 849 -42.21 61.92 -18.57
CA GLN A 849 -42.02 63.18 -17.86
C GLN A 849 -42.86 64.29 -18.51
N LYS A 850 -43.51 65.12 -17.70
CA LYS A 850 -44.26 66.28 -18.15
C LYS A 850 -43.48 67.56 -17.89
N GLY A 851 -43.18 68.27 -18.98
CA GLY A 851 -42.41 69.52 -19.01
C GLY A 851 -40.92 69.30 -19.20
N ASP A 852 -40.27 70.29 -19.80
CA ASP A 852 -38.92 70.19 -20.35
C ASP A 852 -37.82 70.01 -19.29
N VAL A 853 -36.85 69.12 -19.54
CA VAL A 853 -35.79 68.74 -18.59
C VAL A 853 -34.73 69.84 -18.37
N TYR A 854 -34.60 70.76 -19.32
CA TYR A 854 -33.57 71.82 -19.34
C TYR A 854 -34.09 73.17 -18.83
N THR A 855 -35.33 73.51 -19.17
CA THR A 855 -35.95 74.82 -18.91
C THR A 855 -37.08 74.78 -17.89
N GLY A 856 -37.63 73.59 -17.60
CA GLY A 856 -38.78 73.42 -16.70
C GLY A 856 -40.10 73.92 -17.27
N PHE A 857 -40.12 74.37 -18.53
CA PHE A 857 -41.33 74.88 -19.15
C PHE A 857 -42.41 73.78 -19.20
N GLY A 858 -43.60 74.09 -18.68
CA GLY A 858 -44.72 73.15 -18.60
C GLY A 858 -44.51 72.00 -17.59
N PHE A 859 -43.57 72.10 -16.65
CA PHE A 859 -43.32 71.06 -15.66
C PHE A 859 -44.58 70.69 -14.85
N GLY A 860 -44.79 69.39 -14.66
CA GLY A 860 -45.88 68.88 -13.82
C GLY A 860 -45.51 67.62 -13.04
N TRP A 861 -44.79 66.68 -13.66
CA TRP A 861 -44.30 65.50 -12.96
C TRP A 861 -43.08 64.86 -13.64
N VAL A 862 -42.26 64.20 -12.82
CA VAL A 862 -41.17 63.34 -13.28
C VAL A 862 -41.73 62.03 -13.86
N ILE A 863 -41.05 61.46 -14.86
CA ILE A 863 -41.38 60.18 -15.51
C ILE A 863 -41.71 59.07 -14.50
N LYS A 864 -42.76 58.28 -14.76
CA LYS A 864 -43.23 57.22 -13.84
C LYS A 864 -42.24 56.05 -13.77
N PRO A 865 -42.14 55.32 -12.63
CA PRO A 865 -41.16 54.25 -12.45
C PRO A 865 -41.21 53.14 -13.52
N GLN A 866 -42.39 52.80 -14.00
CA GLN A 866 -42.58 51.78 -15.03
C GLN A 866 -41.96 52.21 -16.37
N THR A 867 -42.30 53.41 -16.85
CA THR A 867 -41.78 53.95 -18.11
C THR A 867 -40.28 54.26 -18.03
N LEU A 868 -39.78 54.67 -16.86
CA LEU A 868 -38.34 54.80 -16.63
C LEU A 868 -37.63 53.44 -16.66
N THR A 869 -38.22 52.39 -16.08
CA THR A 869 -37.71 51.01 -16.14
C THR A 869 -37.63 50.51 -17.58
N GLU A 870 -38.70 50.65 -18.36
CA GLU A 870 -38.76 50.28 -19.78
C GLU A 870 -37.68 51.02 -20.60
N TYR A 871 -37.46 52.31 -20.31
CA TYR A 871 -36.41 53.09 -20.94
C TYR A 871 -35.00 52.62 -20.56
N MET A 872 -34.75 52.33 -19.28
CA MET A 872 -33.47 51.77 -18.80
C MET A 872 -33.18 50.38 -19.37
N GLN A 873 -34.20 49.56 -19.61
CA GLN A 873 -34.07 48.21 -20.18
C GLN A 873 -33.49 48.18 -21.59
N ARG A 874 -33.48 49.32 -22.31
CA ARG A 874 -32.76 49.49 -23.59
C ARG A 874 -31.24 49.27 -23.46
N TRP A 875 -30.67 49.52 -22.28
CA TRP A 875 -29.25 49.31 -21.98
C TRP A 875 -28.99 48.10 -21.10
N TYR A 876 -29.95 47.73 -20.23
CA TYR A 876 -29.78 46.59 -19.34
C TYR A 876 -31.09 45.87 -19.01
N PRO A 877 -31.31 44.63 -19.50
CA PRO A 877 -32.60 43.96 -19.35
C PRO A 877 -32.94 43.59 -17.90
N LYS A 878 -31.96 43.50 -16.98
CA LYS A 878 -32.21 43.18 -15.55
C LYS A 878 -32.49 44.41 -14.67
N VAL A 879 -33.03 45.49 -15.24
CA VAL A 879 -33.61 46.60 -14.45
C VAL A 879 -35.05 46.25 -14.10
N ARG A 880 -35.44 46.45 -12.83
CA ARG A 880 -36.76 46.08 -12.30
C ARG A 880 -37.45 47.26 -11.62
N ASN A 881 -38.70 47.51 -11.99
CA ASN A 881 -39.62 48.31 -11.21
C ASN A 881 -39.99 47.52 -9.95
N ILE A 882 -39.63 48.05 -8.77
CA ILE A 882 -39.94 47.46 -7.46
C ILE A 882 -40.87 48.36 -6.64
N SER A 883 -41.66 49.19 -7.32
CA SER A 883 -42.71 50.00 -6.70
C SER A 883 -43.70 49.13 -5.92
N GLY A 884 -44.15 49.61 -4.76
CA GLY A 884 -44.90 48.84 -3.75
C GLY A 884 -44.03 48.28 -2.62
N SER A 885 -42.70 48.22 -2.79
CA SER A 885 -41.78 47.61 -1.80
C SER A 885 -41.88 48.19 -0.39
N SER A 886 -41.73 47.32 0.62
CA SER A 886 -41.54 47.75 2.00
C SER A 886 -40.15 48.36 2.20
N THR A 887 -39.96 49.19 3.23
CA THR A 887 -38.63 49.75 3.53
C THR A 887 -37.63 48.64 3.86
N GLU A 888 -38.06 47.59 4.56
CA GLU A 888 -37.26 46.38 4.79
C GLU A 888 -36.88 45.69 3.47
N SER A 889 -37.78 45.64 2.48
CA SER A 889 -37.46 45.11 1.15
C SER A 889 -36.34 45.92 0.49
N ILE A 890 -36.39 47.26 0.55
CA ILE A 890 -35.34 48.14 0.04
C ILE A 890 -34.01 47.90 0.77
N ILE A 891 -34.03 47.78 2.10
CA ILE A 891 -32.85 47.46 2.93
C ILE A 891 -32.20 46.14 2.46
N ASN A 892 -32.99 45.09 2.24
CA ASN A 892 -32.45 43.80 1.81
C ASN A 892 -31.90 43.83 0.36
N GLU A 893 -32.50 44.59 -0.57
CA GLU A 893 -31.92 44.77 -1.91
C GLU A 893 -30.55 45.48 -1.83
N VAL A 894 -30.44 46.54 -1.03
CA VAL A 894 -29.19 47.29 -0.83
C VAL A 894 -28.12 46.42 -0.16
N LEU A 895 -28.46 45.70 0.92
CA LEU A 895 -27.58 44.74 1.59
C LEU A 895 -27.13 43.58 0.69
N SER A 896 -27.91 43.25 -0.35
CA SER A 896 -27.52 42.27 -1.37
C SER A 896 -26.56 42.81 -2.44
N GLY A 897 -26.17 44.10 -2.36
CA GLY A 897 -25.23 44.73 -3.30
C GLY A 897 -25.87 45.51 -4.44
N LYS A 898 -27.17 45.86 -4.35
CA LYS A 898 -27.91 46.51 -5.44
C LYS A 898 -28.29 47.95 -5.08
N PRO A 899 -27.91 48.96 -5.88
CA PRO A 899 -28.39 50.31 -5.66
C PRO A 899 -29.85 50.45 -6.08
N VAL A 900 -30.57 51.32 -5.39
CA VAL A 900 -32.01 51.52 -5.59
C VAL A 900 -32.30 52.99 -5.90
N LEU A 901 -32.87 53.26 -7.07
CA LEU A 901 -33.46 54.56 -7.39
C LEU A 901 -34.83 54.63 -6.71
N TYR A 902 -35.12 55.72 -6.01
CA TYR A 902 -36.45 55.97 -5.44
C TYR A 902 -36.93 57.40 -5.71
N TYR A 903 -38.24 57.59 -5.59
CA TYR A 903 -38.89 58.88 -5.75
C TYR A 903 -39.19 59.48 -4.37
N GLY A 904 -38.70 60.70 -4.15
CA GLY A 904 -38.75 61.41 -2.88
C GLY A 904 -39.05 62.91 -3.05
N PHE A 905 -38.65 63.72 -2.07
CA PHE A 905 -38.83 65.17 -2.11
C PHE A 905 -37.53 65.90 -2.50
N SER A 906 -37.68 67.08 -3.11
CA SER A 906 -36.57 67.97 -3.51
C SER A 906 -36.30 69.06 -2.47
N SER A 907 -35.09 69.62 -2.43
CA SER A 907 -34.81 70.88 -1.69
C SER A 907 -35.55 72.10 -2.28
N TYR A 908 -36.21 71.96 -3.43
CA TYR A 908 -37.13 72.94 -4.02
C TYR A 908 -38.61 72.65 -3.72
N GLN A 909 -38.93 71.63 -2.91
CA GLN A 909 -40.30 71.28 -2.56
C GLN A 909 -41.01 72.44 -1.85
N VAL A 910 -42.13 72.91 -2.42
CA VAL A 910 -42.95 73.98 -1.82
C VAL A 910 -43.89 73.44 -0.73
N PRO A 911 -44.18 74.21 0.33
CA PRO A 911 -45.16 73.83 1.34
C PRO A 911 -46.54 73.54 0.70
N GLY A 912 -47.13 72.39 1.04
CA GLY A 912 -48.42 71.96 0.50
C GLY A 912 -48.35 71.15 -0.81
N ASP A 913 -47.21 71.07 -1.48
CA ASP A 913 -47.00 70.09 -2.56
C ASP A 913 -46.51 68.76 -1.97
N TYR A 914 -47.27 67.69 -2.24
CA TYR A 914 -46.99 66.34 -1.78
C TYR A 914 -46.55 65.39 -2.92
N VAL A 915 -46.37 65.87 -4.15
CA VAL A 915 -45.95 65.04 -5.28
C VAL A 915 -44.46 64.71 -5.17
N ARG A 916 -44.09 63.43 -5.32
CA ARG A 916 -42.68 62.99 -5.26
C ARG A 916 -41.95 63.19 -6.59
N ASN A 917 -41.78 64.46 -6.94
CA ASN A 917 -41.19 64.92 -8.19
C ASN A 917 -39.65 65.01 -8.15
N HIS A 918 -38.98 64.08 -7.46
CA HIS A 918 -37.52 64.02 -7.42
C HIS A 918 -37.02 62.57 -7.33
N CYS A 919 -36.00 62.23 -8.12
CA CYS A 919 -35.37 60.90 -8.11
C CYS A 919 -34.01 60.95 -7.43
N LYS A 920 -33.78 60.04 -6.47
CA LYS A 920 -32.52 59.88 -5.74
C LYS A 920 -32.07 58.41 -5.79
N VAL A 921 -30.81 58.14 -5.45
CA VAL A 921 -30.23 56.78 -5.47
C VAL A 921 -29.71 56.39 -4.10
N ILE A 922 -30.12 55.22 -3.61
CA ILE A 922 -29.54 54.60 -2.42
C ILE A 922 -28.30 53.82 -2.83
N ALA A 923 -27.16 54.19 -2.24
CA ALA A 923 -25.84 53.64 -2.47
C ALA A 923 -25.26 52.92 -1.23
N GLY A 924 -26.05 52.66 -0.19
CA GLY A 924 -25.58 51.96 1.01
C GLY A 924 -26.59 51.92 2.14
N TYR A 925 -26.30 51.13 3.17
CA TYR A 925 -27.10 50.99 4.39
C TYR A 925 -26.19 50.70 5.59
N SER A 926 -26.38 51.42 6.69
CA SER A 926 -25.65 51.21 7.96
C SER A 926 -26.49 51.76 9.12
N ASN A 927 -26.51 51.08 10.27
CA ASN A 927 -27.11 51.59 11.52
C ASN A 927 -28.48 52.29 11.39
N GLY A 928 -29.40 51.74 10.60
CA GLY A 928 -30.75 52.32 10.41
C GLY A 928 -30.81 53.56 9.50
N HIS A 929 -29.77 53.79 8.71
CA HIS A 929 -29.65 54.90 7.75
C HIS A 929 -29.34 54.35 6.35
N PHE A 930 -29.89 55.00 5.32
CA PHE A 930 -29.50 54.79 3.92
C PHE A 930 -28.46 55.83 3.51
N LEU A 931 -27.41 55.42 2.79
CA LEU A 931 -26.54 56.36 2.09
C LEU A 931 -27.26 56.76 0.79
N VAL A 932 -27.67 58.02 0.69
CA VAL A 932 -28.42 58.56 -0.44
C VAL A 932 -27.55 59.51 -1.25
N TYR A 933 -27.53 59.30 -2.56
CA TYR A 933 -26.96 60.18 -3.57
C TYR A 933 -28.09 60.95 -4.24
N ASP A 934 -28.05 62.27 -4.12
CA ASP A 934 -29.05 63.18 -4.63
C ASP A 934 -28.47 63.95 -5.83
N PRO A 935 -29.03 63.82 -7.05
CA PRO A 935 -28.47 64.45 -8.26
C PRO A 935 -28.61 65.99 -8.30
N LEU A 936 -29.31 66.59 -7.33
CA LEU A 936 -29.65 68.02 -7.26
C LEU A 936 -28.48 68.95 -6.82
N TYR A 937 -27.23 68.51 -6.95
CA TYR A 937 -26.05 69.29 -6.58
C TYR A 937 -24.99 69.19 -7.67
N LYS A 938 -24.08 70.17 -7.77
CA LYS A 938 -23.08 70.24 -8.86
C LYS A 938 -21.89 69.31 -8.67
N SER A 939 -21.63 68.91 -7.43
CA SER A 939 -20.50 68.08 -7.01
C SER A 939 -20.95 67.03 -5.98
N PRO A 940 -20.36 65.81 -5.99
CA PRO A 940 -20.59 64.80 -4.95
C PRO A 940 -20.25 65.26 -3.51
N ASP A 941 -19.53 66.38 -3.37
CA ASP A 941 -19.06 66.91 -2.08
C ASP A 941 -19.85 68.15 -1.62
N ASN A 942 -20.91 68.54 -2.35
CA ASN A 942 -21.76 69.65 -1.94
C ASN A 942 -22.51 69.32 -0.62
N PRO A 943 -22.38 70.16 0.43
CA PRO A 943 -22.96 69.89 1.75
C PRO A 943 -24.46 70.24 1.80
N ALA A 944 -25.11 69.87 2.91
CA ALA A 944 -26.46 70.31 3.23
C ALA A 944 -26.58 71.85 3.24
N GLY A 945 -27.70 72.35 2.74
CA GLY A 945 -28.01 73.78 2.56
C GLY A 945 -27.44 74.42 1.29
N SER A 946 -26.88 73.63 0.35
CA SER A 946 -26.26 74.15 -0.88
C SER A 946 -27.03 73.88 -2.17
N GLY A 947 -28.18 73.21 -2.08
CA GLY A 947 -29.04 72.83 -3.22
C GLY A 947 -30.23 73.76 -3.44
N GLY A 948 -31.06 74.00 -2.42
CA GLY A 948 -32.36 74.68 -2.53
C GLY A 948 -32.90 75.18 -1.17
N LYS A 949 -34.04 75.88 -1.19
CA LYS A 949 -34.54 76.64 -0.01
C LYS A 949 -35.17 75.78 1.10
N ASN A 950 -35.55 74.53 0.82
CA ASN A 950 -36.21 73.65 1.78
C ASN A 950 -35.21 72.77 2.54
N MET A 951 -34.73 73.28 3.67
CA MET A 951 -33.75 72.62 4.56
C MET A 951 -34.18 71.26 5.12
N ASN A 952 -35.46 70.87 4.99
CA ASN A 952 -35.89 69.52 5.39
C ASN A 952 -35.39 68.43 4.42
N TYR A 953 -35.15 68.82 3.16
CA TYR A 953 -34.75 67.93 2.05
C TYR A 953 -33.40 68.34 1.43
N ASP A 954 -32.88 69.52 1.74
CA ASP A 954 -31.49 69.91 1.43
C ASP A 954 -30.51 69.28 2.41
N LEU A 955 -30.10 68.04 2.12
CA LEU A 955 -29.22 67.22 2.97
C LEU A 955 -27.83 67.02 2.36
N GLY A 956 -27.53 67.66 1.23
CA GLY A 956 -26.27 67.53 0.50
C GLY A 956 -26.25 66.39 -0.52
N ALA A 957 -25.23 66.39 -1.38
CA ALA A 957 -25.11 65.51 -2.54
C ALA A 957 -25.00 64.02 -2.20
N ARG A 958 -24.28 63.70 -1.11
CA ARG A 958 -24.11 62.34 -0.57
C ARG A 958 -24.30 62.40 0.94
N HIS A 959 -25.34 61.76 1.47
CA HIS A 959 -25.69 61.87 2.89
C HIS A 959 -26.30 60.59 3.46
N TRP A 960 -26.15 60.39 4.78
CA TRP A 960 -26.83 59.31 5.50
C TRP A 960 -28.22 59.77 5.95
N LEU A 961 -29.26 59.23 5.31
CA LEU A 961 -30.66 59.52 5.56
C LEU A 961 -31.24 58.50 6.58
N PRO A 962 -31.72 58.92 7.77
CA PRO A 962 -32.38 58.02 8.71
C PRO A 962 -33.63 57.37 8.09
N ILE A 963 -33.91 56.10 8.41
CA ILE A 963 -35.12 55.39 7.94
C ILE A 963 -36.40 56.20 8.18
N SER A 964 -36.51 56.92 9.30
CA SER A 964 -37.67 57.76 9.61
C SER A 964 -37.88 58.89 8.60
N LYS A 965 -36.80 59.57 8.18
CA LYS A 965 -36.85 60.59 7.12
C LYS A 965 -37.07 59.99 5.74
N PHE A 966 -36.42 58.86 5.43
CA PHE A 966 -36.67 58.12 4.19
C PHE A 966 -38.15 57.73 4.06
N ASN A 967 -38.75 57.17 5.10
CA ASN A 967 -40.17 56.78 5.13
C ASN A 967 -41.12 57.97 4.94
N ALA A 968 -40.74 59.17 5.37
CA ALA A 968 -41.54 60.38 5.15
C ALA A 968 -41.54 60.83 3.68
N GLU A 969 -40.44 60.62 2.94
CA GLU A 969 -40.38 60.98 1.52
C GLU A 969 -40.64 59.83 0.53
N TYR A 970 -40.44 58.57 0.90
CA TYR A 970 -40.59 57.42 0.01
C TYR A 970 -42.06 57.03 -0.23
N ASN A 971 -42.62 57.45 -1.37
CA ASN A 971 -43.99 57.13 -1.76
C ASN A 971 -44.11 55.79 -2.52
N LYS A 972 -43.45 54.73 -2.05
CA LYS A 972 -43.53 53.37 -2.64
C LYS A 972 -43.15 53.28 -4.12
N GLN A 973 -42.37 54.22 -4.65
CA GLN A 973 -41.92 54.26 -6.04
C GLN A 973 -40.40 54.04 -6.10
N ALA A 974 -39.97 52.91 -6.64
CA ALA A 974 -38.56 52.53 -6.68
C ALA A 974 -38.21 51.60 -7.87
N ILE A 975 -36.93 51.65 -8.28
CA ILE A 975 -36.33 50.86 -9.35
C ILE A 975 -34.99 50.30 -8.84
N VAL A 976 -34.69 49.04 -9.13
CA VAL A 976 -33.42 48.36 -8.77
C VAL A 976 -32.75 47.78 -10.00
N ILE A 977 -31.43 47.60 -9.92
CA ILE A 977 -30.61 46.95 -10.95
C ILE A 977 -29.95 45.67 -10.38
N ASP A 978 -30.32 44.51 -10.93
CA ASP A 978 -29.78 43.22 -10.50
C ASP A 978 -28.32 43.01 -10.97
N PHE A 979 -27.74 41.86 -10.59
CA PHE A 979 -26.46 41.34 -11.09
C PHE A 979 -26.72 40.30 -12.20
#